data_AF-A0A953PTX4-F1
#
_entry.id   AF-A0A953PTX4-F1
#
_cell.length_a   1.000
_cell.length_b   1.000
_cell.length_c   1.000
_cell.angle_alpha   90.00
_cell.angle_beta   90.00
_cell.angle_gamma   90.00
#
_symmetry.space_group_name_H-M   'P 1'
#
loop_
_entity.id
_entity.type
_entity.pdbx_description
1 polymer ?
#
loop_
_entity_poly.entity_id
_entity_poly.type
_entity_poly.pdbx_seq_one_letter_code
_entity_poly.pdbx_strand_id
1 'polypeptide(L)'
;MPPTRTPKRPVADDKFMVSLRCIRFFVTATFLLSVPLLAQVRQTPLDDLSSLDLMNTHWMVGGKVTTLEGDPVHGAKVLVSPTTGVQARTLTTDARGEFATDYWLNIRIIKDVGVRLTVTKKGFLRSHALVDLGDPSKPWIIPVTLRDGKPDPMLLSQEGLITTLAPRLRKIGASEGLSQKSEKDYARGAEEFLDQERPERSLSSFAKVIGRDPSCPLCQTMRALAELESGDWEGASRDLGEAITQGRANPKVARAEPLIAMGVMESWKHQQERAEGFLAEALKVAPADPLALQEIGRAELFLRDAQRAAVNLTKAMEAGAPPEARLLLVDALLGEGELDAANKGMTLYLNGRDVKTMPPPVRQLWARLRDREKARVAQVKAKSHGAPPLDYLTQMTPELQGLEPATDQKPLETILAAVGKNVRDLFQNFPNTSSKEEIHQEKLGRKNKVEDTLDSKAQYLCLIPEGAWGPVFEEYRANRMGALGQGKGLNEGFMLTSGFASASFQFHPIYQPQNTYRLRGRQKIHNCNAYVVAFAQQPAKARLLGNFKSGKTTTTTFTQGLAWIDPDTYQILRMRSDLLMPAPEVRLDRETTEIDYGQVRFSRGSEGFWLPREVTVTVAWNGKHMRNSHHYSNFKVFNVESTQKLGKLKTPAPAADEAVEPKAQR
;
A
#
# COMPACT_ATOMS: atom_id res chain seq x y z
N MET A 1 -66.91 -15.56 16.49
CA MET A 1 -67.14 -14.15 16.08
C MET A 1 -65.90 -13.59 15.39
N PRO A 2 -65.85 -13.56 14.05
CA PRO A 2 -65.24 -12.45 13.29
C PRO A 2 -66.29 -11.30 13.15
N PRO A 3 -66.13 -10.27 12.29
CA PRO A 3 -64.99 -9.81 11.46
C PRO A 3 -64.51 -8.42 11.98
N THR A 4 -63.99 -7.40 11.28
CA THR A 4 -63.75 -7.09 9.85
C THR A 4 -62.68 -5.99 9.72
N ARG A 5 -61.81 -5.98 8.69
CA ARG A 5 -61.20 -4.71 8.18
C ARG A 5 -60.57 -4.80 6.78
N THR A 6 -61.32 -4.34 5.77
CA THR A 6 -60.90 -3.91 4.41
C THR A 6 -62.08 -3.16 3.77
N PRO A 7 -61.93 -2.41 2.67
CA PRO A 7 -60.78 -1.61 2.20
C PRO A 7 -61.18 -0.15 1.87
N LYS A 8 -60.23 0.70 1.45
CA LYS A 8 -60.46 1.72 0.40
C LYS A 8 -59.14 2.27 -0.18
N ARG A 9 -59.08 2.34 -1.51
CA ARG A 9 -58.20 3.16 -2.37
C ARG A 9 -59.09 4.21 -3.07
N PRO A 10 -58.55 5.12 -3.90
CA PRO A 10 -57.37 5.97 -3.73
C PRO A 10 -57.78 7.47 -3.78
N VAL A 11 -56.81 8.37 -3.74
CA VAL A 11 -56.93 9.73 -4.32
C VAL A 11 -55.72 9.93 -5.25
N ALA A 12 -55.93 10.64 -6.36
CA ALA A 12 -54.94 10.89 -7.40
C ALA A 12 -54.50 12.36 -7.42
N ASP A 13 -53.62 12.67 -8.38
CA ASP A 13 -53.18 14.02 -8.77
C ASP A 13 -52.26 14.73 -7.73
N ASP A 14 -51.15 15.38 -8.11
CA ASP A 14 -51.09 16.24 -9.29
C ASP A 14 -49.83 16.17 -10.18
N LYS A 15 -50.08 16.30 -11.50
CA LYS A 15 -49.23 16.77 -12.61
C LYS A 15 -47.69 16.60 -12.52
N PHE A 16 -47.16 15.58 -13.21
CA PHE A 16 -45.90 15.72 -13.95
C PHE A 16 -46.21 16.30 -15.35
N MET A 17 -45.55 17.39 -15.75
CA MET A 17 -45.62 17.92 -17.12
C MET A 17 -44.22 18.29 -17.63
N VAL A 18 -43.66 17.44 -18.49
CA VAL A 18 -42.41 17.73 -19.22
C VAL A 18 -42.69 17.53 -20.71
N SER A 19 -42.66 18.62 -21.46
CA SER A 19 -42.96 18.63 -22.90
C SER A 19 -41.72 18.28 -23.72
N LEU A 20 -41.88 17.40 -24.72
CA LEU A 20 -40.89 17.24 -25.78
C LEU A 20 -40.89 18.48 -26.68
N ARG A 21 -39.74 19.15 -26.83
CA ARG A 21 -39.40 19.85 -28.07
C ARG A 21 -37.95 19.60 -28.46
N CYS A 22 -37.78 19.06 -29.66
CA CYS A 22 -36.49 19.04 -30.34
C CYS A 22 -36.21 20.42 -30.94
N ILE A 23 -34.99 20.93 -30.76
CA ILE A 23 -34.40 21.90 -31.69
C ILE A 23 -32.98 21.41 -32.01
N ARG A 24 -32.69 21.25 -33.30
CA ARG A 24 -31.32 21.10 -33.81
C ARG A 24 -30.73 22.50 -34.00
N PHE A 25 -29.47 22.70 -33.63
CA PHE A 25 -28.63 23.69 -34.31
C PHE A 25 -27.24 23.11 -34.57
N PHE A 26 -26.86 23.13 -35.85
CA PHE A 26 -25.49 22.93 -36.31
C PHE A 26 -24.81 24.30 -36.27
N VAL A 27 -23.68 24.42 -35.56
CA VAL A 27 -22.69 25.49 -35.81
C VAL A 27 -21.31 24.85 -35.70
N THR A 28 -20.61 24.78 -36.82
CA THR A 28 -19.20 24.38 -36.89
C THR A 28 -18.32 25.57 -36.50
N ALA A 29 -17.54 25.43 -35.44
CA ALA A 29 -16.56 26.43 -35.02
C ALA A 29 -15.13 25.86 -35.14
N THR A 30 -14.47 26.14 -36.27
CA THR A 30 -13.05 25.85 -36.47
C THR A 30 -12.18 26.76 -35.60
N PHE A 31 -11.58 26.22 -34.54
CA PHE A 31 -10.50 26.90 -33.84
C PHE A 31 -9.18 26.68 -34.57
N LEU A 32 -8.70 27.74 -35.22
CA LEU A 32 -7.34 27.79 -35.76
C LEU A 32 -6.32 27.98 -34.63
N LEU A 33 -5.14 27.39 -34.81
CA LEU A 33 -3.99 27.60 -33.93
C LEU A 33 -3.44 29.03 -34.11
N SER A 34 -3.30 29.77 -33.02
CA SER A 34 -2.61 31.08 -33.00
C SER A 34 -1.47 31.07 -31.97
N VAL A 35 -0.24 30.97 -32.48
CA VAL A 35 1.03 31.12 -31.74
C VAL A 35 1.19 32.60 -31.34
N PRO A 36 1.79 32.95 -30.17
CA PRO A 36 1.58 34.26 -29.56
C PRO A 36 2.28 35.44 -30.25
N LEU A 37 1.67 36.62 -30.09
CA LEU A 37 2.15 37.91 -30.59
C LEU A 37 3.33 38.46 -29.74
N LEU A 38 4.51 37.87 -29.89
CA LEU A 38 5.76 38.43 -29.38
C LEU A 38 6.32 39.47 -30.36
N ALA A 39 5.96 40.75 -30.19
CA ALA A 39 6.78 41.94 -30.53
C ALA A 39 5.96 43.25 -30.44
N GLN A 40 5.86 43.83 -29.24
CA GLN A 40 5.70 45.29 -29.10
C GLN A 40 6.70 45.80 -28.06
N VAL A 41 7.95 45.95 -28.51
CA VAL A 41 8.98 46.67 -27.76
C VAL A 41 8.59 48.14 -27.73
N ARG A 42 7.94 48.56 -26.65
CA ARG A 42 7.67 49.97 -26.39
C ARG A 42 8.98 50.62 -25.96
N GLN A 43 9.71 51.22 -26.90
CA GLN A 43 10.93 51.95 -26.62
C GLN A 43 10.63 53.11 -25.67
N THR A 44 11.00 52.98 -24.41
CA THR A 44 11.15 54.11 -23.49
C THR A 44 12.37 54.94 -23.94
N PRO A 45 12.34 56.28 -23.79
CA PRO A 45 13.53 57.10 -23.98
C PRO A 45 14.68 56.61 -23.10
N LEU A 46 15.92 56.73 -23.59
CA LEU A 46 17.10 56.11 -22.98
C LEU A 46 17.75 56.98 -21.89
N ASP A 47 17.17 58.15 -21.61
CA ASP A 47 17.78 59.26 -20.87
C ASP A 47 17.08 59.58 -19.53
N ASP A 48 16.78 58.56 -18.71
CA ASP A 48 16.64 58.74 -17.24
C ASP A 48 16.91 57.46 -16.42
N LEU A 49 17.68 56.51 -16.97
CA LEU A 49 18.11 55.33 -16.19
C LEU A 49 19.29 55.70 -15.29
N SER A 50 19.01 55.79 -13.98
CA SER A 50 20.06 55.92 -12.99
C SER A 50 21.07 54.77 -13.12
N SER A 51 22.35 55.03 -12.81
CA SER A 51 23.39 53.98 -12.85
C SER A 51 23.22 52.90 -11.77
N LEU A 52 22.14 52.95 -10.97
CA LEU A 52 21.74 51.94 -10.00
C LEU A 52 20.77 50.90 -10.63
N ASP A 53 19.88 51.32 -11.53
CA ASP A 53 18.87 50.44 -12.13
C ASP A 53 19.46 49.44 -13.14
N LEU A 54 20.51 49.86 -13.86
CA LEU A 54 21.27 49.04 -14.82
C LEU A 54 22.07 47.87 -14.18
N MET A 55 21.90 47.60 -12.88
CA MET A 55 22.67 46.59 -12.14
C MET A 55 21.82 45.54 -11.40
N ASN A 56 20.49 45.56 -11.57
CA ASN A 56 19.59 44.54 -11.00
C ASN A 56 19.48 43.32 -11.92
N THR A 57 19.81 42.15 -11.41
CA THR A 57 19.63 40.86 -12.11
C THR A 57 18.29 40.24 -11.72
N HIS A 58 17.56 39.74 -12.72
CA HIS A 58 16.31 39.01 -12.54
C HIS A 58 16.60 37.52 -12.24
N TRP A 59 16.07 37.03 -11.12
CA TRP A 59 16.17 35.64 -10.67
C TRP A 59 14.78 35.00 -10.67
N MET A 60 14.61 33.89 -11.37
CA MET A 60 13.37 33.11 -11.32
C MET A 60 13.52 31.95 -10.33
N VAL A 61 12.70 31.95 -9.28
CA VAL A 61 12.66 30.91 -8.26
C VAL A 61 11.42 30.06 -8.48
N GLY A 62 11.60 28.90 -9.11
CA GLY A 62 10.56 27.91 -9.36
C GLY A 62 10.76 26.63 -8.56
N GLY A 63 9.70 25.84 -8.42
CA GLY A 63 9.80 24.52 -7.81
C GLY A 63 8.52 23.69 -7.93
N LYS A 64 8.62 22.43 -7.51
CA LYS A 64 7.54 21.45 -7.56
C LYS A 64 7.49 20.68 -6.25
N VAL A 65 6.33 20.70 -5.60
CA VAL A 65 6.06 19.99 -4.35
C VAL A 65 5.39 18.65 -4.66
N THR A 66 5.97 17.56 -4.17
CA THR A 66 5.45 16.19 -4.35
C THR A 66 5.32 15.44 -3.02
N THR A 67 4.57 14.34 -3.01
CA THR A 67 4.62 13.35 -1.92
C THR A 67 5.90 12.49 -2.00
N LEU A 68 6.07 11.52 -1.10
CA LEU A 68 7.20 10.56 -1.13
C LEU A 68 7.17 9.64 -2.36
N GLU A 69 5.97 9.40 -2.89
CA GLU A 69 5.66 8.59 -4.07
C GLU A 69 5.89 9.38 -5.37
N GLY A 70 5.98 10.72 -5.28
CA GLY A 70 6.16 11.63 -6.41
C GLY A 70 4.89 12.35 -6.87
N ASP A 71 3.75 12.15 -6.20
CA ASP A 71 2.47 12.74 -6.60
C ASP A 71 2.41 14.26 -6.36
N PRO A 72 1.85 15.05 -7.29
CA PRO A 72 1.86 16.52 -7.23
C PRO A 72 0.95 17.08 -6.12
N VAL A 73 1.51 17.80 -5.16
CA VAL A 73 0.74 18.36 -4.03
C VAL A 73 0.13 19.72 -4.40
N HIS A 74 -1.09 19.70 -4.94
CA HIS A 74 -1.87 20.91 -5.21
C HIS A 74 -2.23 21.68 -3.93
N GLY A 75 -2.12 23.02 -3.97
CA GLY A 75 -2.59 23.91 -2.91
C GLY A 75 -1.81 23.80 -1.59
N ALA A 76 -0.52 23.51 -1.66
CA ALA A 76 0.42 23.66 -0.55
C ALA A 76 0.89 25.12 -0.48
N LYS A 77 1.04 25.66 0.74
CA LYS A 77 1.54 27.02 0.97
C LYS A 77 3.06 27.00 1.01
N VAL A 78 3.69 27.75 0.11
CA VAL A 78 5.15 27.85 -0.04
C VAL A 78 5.60 29.24 0.40
N LEU A 79 6.43 29.33 1.42
CA LEU A 79 7.14 30.56 1.79
C LEU A 79 8.52 30.54 1.15
N VAL A 80 8.77 31.48 0.24
CA VAL A 80 10.05 31.67 -0.46
C VAL A 80 10.82 32.80 0.22
N SER A 81 11.96 32.51 0.84
CA SER A 81 12.75 33.46 1.62
C SER A 81 14.20 33.55 1.09
N PRO A 82 14.57 34.60 0.35
CA PRO A 82 15.96 34.84 -0.04
C PRO A 82 16.88 34.99 1.18
N THR A 83 18.11 34.47 1.11
CA THR A 83 19.13 34.65 2.17
C THR A 83 19.66 36.09 2.25
N THR A 84 19.28 36.93 1.29
CA THR A 84 19.85 38.25 0.98
C THR A 84 19.18 39.41 1.73
N GLY A 85 18.25 39.14 2.65
CA GLY A 85 17.48 40.14 3.38
C GLY A 85 16.29 40.73 2.61
N VAL A 86 16.08 40.32 1.36
CA VAL A 86 14.93 40.73 0.54
C VAL A 86 13.64 40.05 1.04
N GLN A 87 12.51 40.74 0.92
CA GLN A 87 11.23 40.31 1.47
C GLN A 87 10.81 38.91 0.98
N ALA A 88 10.47 38.03 1.92
CA ALA A 88 9.95 36.70 1.62
C ALA A 88 8.55 36.78 0.97
N ARG A 89 8.32 35.99 -0.08
CA ARG A 89 7.05 35.90 -0.80
C ARG A 89 6.30 34.62 -0.42
N THR A 90 4.98 34.69 -0.28
CA THR A 90 4.12 33.52 -0.03
C THR A 90 3.37 33.15 -1.30
N LEU A 91 3.49 31.89 -1.72
CA LEU A 91 2.87 31.31 -2.90
C LEU A 91 1.96 30.13 -2.51
N THR A 92 1.17 29.65 -3.46
CA THR A 92 0.37 28.42 -3.36
C THR A 92 0.62 27.58 -4.60
N THR A 93 0.82 26.27 -4.46
CA THR A 93 1.10 25.37 -5.60
C THR A 93 -0.12 25.12 -6.49
N ASP A 94 0.13 25.02 -7.79
CA ASP A 94 -0.87 24.74 -8.82
C ASP A 94 -1.35 23.27 -8.83
N ALA A 95 -2.19 22.90 -9.81
CA ALA A 95 -2.70 21.54 -9.97
C ALA A 95 -1.62 20.47 -10.27
N ARG A 96 -0.41 20.89 -10.65
CA ARG A 96 0.77 20.05 -10.91
C ARG A 96 1.79 20.09 -9.76
N GLY A 97 1.44 20.74 -8.64
CA GLY A 97 2.32 20.93 -7.49
C GLY A 97 3.37 22.02 -7.69
N GLU A 98 3.29 22.79 -8.78
CA GLU A 98 4.30 23.76 -9.19
C GLU A 98 4.07 25.14 -8.56
N PHE A 99 5.14 25.88 -8.32
CA PHE A 99 5.13 27.29 -7.92
C PHE A 99 6.27 28.05 -8.61
N ALA A 100 6.10 29.36 -8.80
CA ALA A 100 7.16 30.23 -9.31
C ALA A 100 7.02 31.67 -8.79
N THR A 101 8.15 32.37 -8.68
CA THR A 101 8.22 33.82 -8.41
C THR A 101 9.50 34.43 -8.97
N ASP A 102 9.46 35.71 -9.34
CA ASP A 102 10.63 36.53 -9.63
C ASP A 102 11.26 37.12 -8.36
N TYR A 103 12.54 37.50 -8.47
CA TYR A 103 13.23 38.44 -7.60
C TYR A 103 14.19 39.31 -8.44
N TRP A 104 14.41 40.55 -8.01
CA TRP A 104 15.35 41.49 -8.63
C TRP A 104 16.43 41.82 -7.60
N LEU A 105 17.69 41.47 -7.89
CA LEU A 105 18.80 41.51 -6.92
C LEU A 105 20.02 42.24 -7.49
N ASN A 106 20.65 43.08 -6.67
CA ASN A 106 21.85 43.81 -7.05
C ASN A 106 23.12 42.98 -6.81
N ILE A 107 23.72 42.51 -7.90
CA ILE A 107 24.85 41.57 -7.91
C ILE A 107 26.21 42.18 -7.53
N ARG A 108 26.30 43.49 -7.27
CA ARG A 108 27.52 44.10 -6.70
C ARG A 108 27.63 43.91 -5.19
N ILE A 109 26.49 43.74 -4.52
CA ILE A 109 26.41 43.61 -3.05
C ILE A 109 26.32 42.14 -2.65
N ILE A 110 25.64 41.33 -3.45
CA ILE A 110 25.35 39.92 -3.19
C ILE A 110 26.14 39.06 -4.17
N LYS A 111 27.02 38.19 -3.66
CA LYS A 111 27.77 37.21 -4.46
C LYS A 111 27.07 35.86 -4.54
N ASP A 112 26.49 35.42 -3.43
CA ASP A 112 25.86 34.10 -3.30
C ASP A 112 24.35 34.30 -3.05
N VAL A 113 23.49 33.77 -3.92
CA VAL A 113 22.03 33.93 -3.82
C VAL A 113 21.39 32.61 -3.40
N GLY A 114 21.19 32.45 -2.10
CA GLY A 114 20.44 31.34 -1.54
C GLY A 114 18.95 31.65 -1.40
N VAL A 115 18.13 30.59 -1.44
CA VAL A 115 16.71 30.61 -1.07
C VAL A 115 16.45 29.54 -0.03
N ARG A 116 15.81 29.94 1.07
CA ARG A 116 15.16 29.02 2.00
C ARG A 116 13.68 28.91 1.61
N LEU A 117 13.22 27.70 1.38
CA LEU A 117 11.80 27.37 1.27
C LEU A 117 11.26 26.87 2.61
N THR A 118 9.98 27.12 2.85
CA THR A 118 9.21 26.43 3.89
C THR A 118 7.82 26.12 3.33
N VAL A 119 7.49 24.83 3.23
CA VAL A 119 6.27 24.33 2.59
C VAL A 119 5.36 23.70 3.64
N THR A 120 4.08 24.04 3.58
CA THR A 120 3.06 23.58 4.55
C THR A 120 1.76 23.19 3.87
N LYS A 121 1.19 22.05 4.28
CA LYS A 121 -0.13 21.56 3.88
C LYS A 121 -0.79 20.88 5.08
N LYS A 122 -2.10 21.10 5.29
CA LYS A 122 -2.85 20.35 6.33
C LYS A 122 -2.84 18.86 5.99
N GLY A 123 -2.38 18.04 6.93
CA GLY A 123 -2.23 16.59 6.78
C GLY A 123 -0.79 16.12 6.64
N PHE A 124 0.12 17.02 6.26
CA PHE A 124 1.54 16.73 6.02
C PHE A 124 2.43 17.33 7.13
N LEU A 125 3.64 16.80 7.25
CA LEU A 125 4.74 17.46 7.94
C LEU A 125 5.12 18.75 7.21
N ARG A 126 5.74 19.69 7.94
CA ARG A 126 6.39 20.85 7.33
C ARG A 126 7.65 20.37 6.60
N SER A 127 7.82 20.81 5.35
CA SER A 127 9.04 20.58 4.59
C SER A 127 9.82 21.88 4.43
N HIS A 128 11.14 21.77 4.40
CA HIS A 128 12.09 22.85 4.25
C HIS A 128 13.00 22.53 3.05
N ALA A 129 13.60 23.53 2.43
CA ALA A 129 14.71 23.33 1.50
C ALA A 129 15.65 24.52 1.55
N LEU A 130 16.96 24.29 1.60
CA LEU A 130 17.98 25.33 1.41
C LEU A 130 18.72 25.12 0.09
N VAL A 131 18.47 26.00 -0.88
CA VAL A 131 19.03 25.92 -2.24
C VAL A 131 19.90 27.14 -2.52
N ASP A 132 21.11 26.92 -3.01
CA ASP A 132 21.89 27.93 -3.70
C ASP A 132 21.43 27.98 -5.17
N LEU A 133 21.02 29.15 -5.64
CA LEU A 133 20.52 29.30 -7.02
C LEU A 133 21.67 29.34 -8.05
N GLY A 134 22.90 29.68 -7.63
CA GLY A 134 24.10 29.68 -8.45
C GLY A 134 24.10 30.67 -9.63
N ASP A 135 23.49 30.27 -10.74
CA ASP A 135 23.54 30.96 -12.04
C ASP A 135 22.16 31.52 -12.42
N PRO A 136 21.97 32.86 -12.44
CA PRO A 136 20.66 33.49 -12.70
C PRO A 136 20.11 33.21 -14.10
N SER A 137 20.94 32.77 -15.05
CA SER A 137 20.49 32.45 -16.42
C SER A 137 19.76 31.11 -16.53
N LYS A 138 19.77 30.27 -15.48
CA LYS A 138 19.21 28.92 -15.49
C LYS A 138 17.93 28.85 -14.65
N PRO A 139 16.77 28.48 -15.24
CA PRO A 139 15.57 28.22 -14.47
C PRO A 139 15.69 26.87 -13.75
N TRP A 140 15.95 26.90 -12.44
CA TRP A 140 15.89 25.71 -11.59
C TRP A 140 14.44 25.44 -11.15
N ILE A 141 13.99 24.20 -11.30
CA ILE A 141 12.80 23.69 -10.61
C ILE A 141 13.32 23.03 -9.32
N ILE A 142 13.13 23.69 -8.19
CA ILE A 142 13.47 23.13 -6.87
C ILE A 142 12.47 22.00 -6.55
N PRO A 143 12.91 20.73 -6.42
CA PRO A 143 12.07 19.68 -5.86
C PRO A 143 11.85 19.93 -4.37
N VAL A 144 10.66 19.64 -3.85
CA VAL A 144 10.38 19.66 -2.41
C VAL A 144 9.46 18.50 -2.04
N THR A 145 9.97 17.54 -1.29
CA THR A 145 9.18 16.40 -0.83
C THR A 145 8.40 16.77 0.43
N LEU A 146 7.08 16.61 0.38
CA LEU A 146 6.15 16.88 1.46
C LEU A 146 5.64 15.55 2.03
N ARG A 147 6.09 15.22 3.24
CA ARG A 147 5.89 13.90 3.86
C ARG A 147 4.62 13.86 4.70
N ASP A 148 3.97 12.71 4.78
CA ASP A 148 2.71 12.56 5.53
C ASP A 148 2.88 12.85 7.03
N GLY A 149 1.90 13.56 7.60
CA GLY A 149 1.84 13.87 9.04
C GLY A 149 1.40 12.69 9.91
N LYS A 150 1.36 11.49 9.34
CA LYS A 150 1.04 10.20 9.98
C LYS A 150 1.90 9.11 9.30
N PRO A 151 3.14 8.87 9.76
CA PRO A 151 3.98 7.81 9.19
C PRO A 151 3.37 6.43 9.40
N ASP A 152 3.69 5.49 8.51
CA ASP A 152 3.27 4.09 8.65
C ASP A 152 3.84 3.49 9.97
N PRO A 153 2.99 3.06 10.92
CA PRO A 153 3.44 2.48 12.18
C PRO A 153 4.14 1.11 12.02
N MET A 154 4.16 0.53 10.82
CA MET A 154 4.90 -0.69 10.51
C MET A 154 6.36 -0.42 10.11
N LEU A 155 6.74 0.83 9.85
CA LEU A 155 8.10 1.26 9.52
C LEU A 155 8.82 1.87 10.74
N LEU A 156 10.14 1.98 10.68
CA LEU A 156 10.92 2.73 11.66
C LEU A 156 10.56 4.23 11.56
N SER A 157 10.33 4.92 12.67
CA SER A 157 10.07 6.37 12.63
C SER A 157 11.35 7.18 12.35
N GLN A 158 11.22 8.42 11.89
CA GLN A 158 12.34 9.36 11.76
C GLN A 158 13.08 9.53 13.10
N GLU A 159 12.33 9.74 14.18
CA GLU A 159 12.82 9.80 15.55
C GLU A 159 13.62 8.53 15.91
N GLY A 160 13.10 7.34 15.58
CA GLY A 160 13.78 6.06 15.80
C GLY A 160 15.08 5.90 14.99
N LEU A 161 15.11 6.38 13.75
CA LEU A 161 16.32 6.40 12.92
C LEU A 161 17.39 7.32 13.54
N ILE A 162 17.01 8.54 13.88
CA ILE A 162 17.92 9.57 14.40
C ILE A 162 18.45 9.18 15.79
N THR A 163 17.57 8.77 16.70
CA THR A 163 17.97 8.32 18.05
C THR A 163 18.85 7.06 18.03
N THR A 164 18.80 6.23 16.98
CA THR A 164 19.66 5.04 16.85
C THR A 164 20.97 5.29 16.10
N LEU A 165 20.99 6.20 15.11
CA LEU A 165 22.19 6.50 14.31
C LEU A 165 22.98 7.70 14.83
N ALA A 166 22.35 8.83 15.14
CA ALA A 166 23.06 10.07 15.44
C ALA A 166 23.97 10.00 16.69
N PRO A 167 23.65 9.24 17.77
CA PRO A 167 24.59 9.03 18.87
C PRO A 167 25.90 8.33 18.46
N ARG A 168 25.87 7.47 17.44
CA ARG A 168 27.08 6.84 16.88
C ARG A 168 28.02 7.87 16.26
N LEU A 169 27.44 8.89 15.64
CA LEU A 169 28.13 9.99 14.97
C LEU A 169 28.52 11.14 15.92
N ARG A 170 28.18 11.06 17.21
CA ARG A 170 28.34 12.17 18.16
C ARG A 170 29.79 12.62 18.38
N LYS A 171 30.77 11.73 18.16
CA LYS A 171 32.20 12.02 18.34
C LYS A 171 32.99 11.70 17.07
N ILE A 172 33.21 12.73 16.25
CA ILE A 172 34.04 12.69 15.05
C ILE A 172 35.16 13.72 15.21
N GLY A 173 36.36 13.38 14.73
CA GLY A 173 37.52 14.26 14.75
C GLY A 173 38.62 13.78 13.81
N ALA A 174 39.88 14.06 14.14
CA ALA A 174 41.04 13.80 13.28
C ALA A 174 41.18 12.36 12.74
N SER A 175 40.58 11.33 13.37
CA SER A 175 40.55 9.96 12.83
C SER A 175 39.82 9.85 11.49
N GLU A 176 38.79 10.67 11.28
CA GLU A 176 38.01 10.76 10.05
C GLU A 176 38.51 11.91 9.14
N GLY A 177 39.71 12.44 9.42
CA GLY A 177 40.39 13.45 8.59
C GLY A 177 40.01 14.92 8.85
N LEU A 178 39.21 15.23 9.88
CA LEU A 178 38.77 16.61 10.14
C LEU A 178 39.93 17.52 10.57
N SER A 179 39.92 18.76 10.07
CA SER A 179 40.76 19.82 10.60
C SER A 179 40.33 20.25 12.01
N GLN A 180 41.25 20.69 12.89
CA GLN A 180 40.93 21.13 14.26
C GLN A 180 39.86 22.25 14.34
N LYS A 181 39.70 23.03 13.26
CA LYS A 181 38.64 24.04 13.15
C LYS A 181 37.28 23.40 12.88
N SER A 182 37.25 22.37 12.03
CA SER A 182 36.07 21.57 11.77
C SER A 182 35.70 20.66 12.93
N GLU A 183 36.64 20.14 13.73
CA GLU A 183 36.31 19.43 14.98
C GLU A 183 35.46 20.31 15.91
N LYS A 184 35.84 21.58 16.07
CA LYS A 184 35.13 22.56 16.91
C LYS A 184 33.76 22.95 16.35
N ASP A 185 33.66 23.14 15.03
CA ASP A 185 32.38 23.40 14.38
C ASP A 185 31.46 22.16 14.39
N TYR A 186 32.01 20.95 14.24
CA TYR A 186 31.28 19.69 14.30
C TYR A 186 30.74 19.42 15.71
N ALA A 187 31.58 19.55 16.74
CA ALA A 187 31.18 19.36 18.13
C ALA A 187 30.03 20.31 18.53
N ARG A 188 30.10 21.59 18.12
CA ARG A 188 29.01 22.55 18.32
C ARG A 188 27.75 22.13 17.55
N GLY A 189 27.87 21.68 16.30
CA GLY A 189 26.73 21.17 15.53
C GLY A 189 26.07 19.95 16.17
N ALA A 190 26.87 19.01 16.70
CA ALA A 190 26.38 17.83 17.41
C ALA A 190 25.66 18.20 18.73
N GLU A 191 26.16 19.19 19.47
CA GLU A 191 25.48 19.74 20.66
C GLU A 191 24.16 20.45 20.28
N GLU A 192 24.21 21.34 19.28
CA GLU A 192 23.04 22.07 18.75
C GLU A 192 21.93 21.11 18.27
N PHE A 193 22.29 19.97 17.67
CA PHE A 193 21.35 18.95 17.23
C PHE A 193 20.86 18.05 18.36
N LEU A 194 21.77 17.38 19.08
CA LEU A 194 21.45 16.29 20.01
C LEU A 194 21.11 16.72 21.43
N ASP A 195 21.70 17.82 21.93
CA ASP A 195 21.56 18.24 23.32
C ASP A 195 20.63 19.45 23.48
N GLN A 196 20.55 20.30 22.44
CA GLN A 196 19.68 21.48 22.44
C GLN A 196 18.40 21.33 21.60
N GLU A 197 18.20 20.18 20.93
CA GLU A 197 17.05 19.87 20.05
C GLU A 197 16.80 20.97 18.98
N ARG A 198 17.88 21.51 18.38
CA ARG A 198 17.85 22.63 17.41
C ARG A 198 18.49 22.25 16.08
N PRO A 199 17.90 21.32 15.31
CA PRO A 199 18.44 20.87 14.02
C PRO A 199 18.73 22.05 13.07
N GLU A 200 17.78 22.98 12.89
CA GLU A 200 17.96 24.17 12.04
C GLU A 200 19.20 25.04 12.39
N ARG A 201 19.68 25.02 13.64
CA ARG A 201 20.93 25.73 14.01
C ARG A 201 22.16 24.92 13.65
N SER A 202 22.14 23.62 13.97
CA SER A 202 23.24 22.70 13.70
C SER A 202 23.64 22.66 12.23
N LEU A 203 22.70 22.86 11.29
CA LEU A 203 22.97 22.92 9.85
C LEU A 203 24.03 23.99 9.49
N SER A 204 24.03 25.15 10.16
CA SER A 204 25.07 26.19 9.95
C SER A 204 26.44 25.77 10.47
N SER A 205 26.48 24.90 11.49
CA SER A 205 27.72 24.35 12.04
C SER A 205 28.24 23.22 11.16
N PHE A 206 27.39 22.29 10.72
CA PHE A 206 27.78 21.21 9.81
C PHE A 206 28.14 21.70 8.39
N ALA A 207 27.45 22.71 7.84
CA ALA A 207 27.81 23.30 6.54
C ALA A 207 29.24 23.89 6.54
N LYS A 208 29.69 24.44 7.68
CA LYS A 208 31.07 24.93 7.86
C LYS A 208 32.12 23.83 7.93
N VAL A 209 31.72 22.60 8.28
CA VAL A 209 32.57 21.39 8.24
C VAL A 209 32.66 20.88 6.81
N ILE A 210 31.52 20.61 6.16
CA ILE A 210 31.48 20.10 4.78
C ILE A 210 32.14 21.06 3.78
N GLY A 211 32.00 22.38 3.98
CA GLY A 211 32.68 23.40 3.16
C GLY A 211 34.21 23.51 3.33
N ARG A 212 34.83 22.68 4.19
CA ARG A 212 36.29 22.58 4.36
C ARG A 212 36.80 21.16 4.13
N ASP A 213 36.10 20.20 4.73
CA ASP A 213 36.44 18.78 4.75
C ASP A 213 35.29 18.00 4.04
N PRO A 214 35.08 18.19 2.73
CA PRO A 214 33.93 17.62 2.00
C PRO A 214 34.01 16.10 1.82
N SER A 215 35.18 15.50 2.03
CA SER A 215 35.43 14.06 1.93
C SER A 215 35.19 13.32 3.26
N CYS A 216 34.19 13.74 4.03
CA CYS A 216 33.82 13.15 5.32
C CYS A 216 32.40 12.55 5.26
N PRO A 217 32.24 11.27 4.87
CA PRO A 217 30.93 10.61 4.76
C PRO A 217 30.10 10.66 6.05
N LEU A 218 30.75 10.53 7.21
CA LEU A 218 30.07 10.59 8.51
C LEU A 218 29.60 12.01 8.87
N CYS A 219 30.34 13.04 8.45
CA CYS A 219 29.93 14.44 8.63
C CYS A 219 28.69 14.75 7.79
N GLN A 220 28.65 14.26 6.55
CA GLN A 220 27.49 14.35 5.65
C GLN A 220 26.30 13.56 6.22
N THR A 221 26.54 12.35 6.73
CA THR A 221 25.50 11.53 7.39
C THR A 221 24.90 12.27 8.59
N MET A 222 25.71 12.89 9.45
CA MET A 222 25.21 13.66 10.59
C MET A 222 24.41 14.90 10.15
N ARG A 223 24.87 15.61 9.10
CA ARG A 223 24.12 16.72 8.53
C ARG A 223 22.77 16.24 7.97
N ALA A 224 22.75 15.13 7.24
CA ALA A 224 21.52 14.56 6.68
C ALA A 224 20.50 14.16 7.76
N LEU A 225 20.93 13.63 8.91
CA LEU A 225 20.04 13.34 10.04
C LEU A 225 19.43 14.63 10.63
N ALA A 226 20.19 15.72 10.70
CA ALA A 226 19.68 17.03 11.10
C ALA A 226 18.79 17.69 10.03
N GLU A 227 19.09 17.48 8.74
CA GLU A 227 18.28 17.93 7.61
C GLU A 227 16.91 17.24 7.65
N LEU A 228 16.85 15.91 7.81
CA LEU A 228 15.59 15.16 8.02
C LEU A 228 14.75 15.70 9.18
N GLU A 229 15.36 15.99 10.33
CA GLU A 229 14.67 16.54 11.50
C GLU A 229 14.16 17.97 11.26
N SER A 230 14.92 18.79 10.54
CA SER A 230 14.47 20.12 10.10
C SER A 230 13.41 20.09 8.98
N GLY A 231 13.17 18.93 8.37
CA GLY A 231 12.24 18.74 7.26
C GLY A 231 12.83 18.94 5.86
N ASP A 232 14.16 19.06 5.72
CA ASP A 232 14.87 19.13 4.43
C ASP A 232 15.20 17.72 3.93
N TRP A 233 14.31 17.20 3.08
CA TRP A 233 14.40 15.84 2.54
C TRP A 233 15.42 15.73 1.41
N GLU A 234 15.40 16.72 0.51
CA GLU A 234 16.29 16.83 -0.63
C GLU A 234 17.75 16.98 -0.21
N GLY A 235 18.04 17.81 0.81
CA GLY A 235 19.36 17.96 1.42
C GLY A 235 19.86 16.62 1.97
N ALA A 236 19.06 15.98 2.83
CA ALA A 236 19.42 14.70 3.43
C ALA A 236 19.67 13.60 2.38
N SER A 237 18.82 13.51 1.35
CA SER A 237 18.96 12.51 0.29
C SER A 237 20.24 12.73 -0.54
N ARG A 238 20.56 13.98 -0.86
CA ARG A 238 21.81 14.39 -1.53
C ARG A 238 23.03 14.02 -0.68
N ASP A 239 23.04 14.42 0.58
CA ASP A 239 24.19 14.25 1.48
C ASP A 239 24.49 12.77 1.78
N LEU A 240 23.45 11.95 1.97
CA LEU A 240 23.59 10.50 2.08
C LEU A 240 24.05 9.86 0.77
N GLY A 241 23.54 10.32 -0.38
CA GLY A 241 23.96 9.84 -1.71
C GLY A 241 25.43 10.12 -2.00
N GLU A 242 25.93 11.29 -1.61
CA GLU A 242 27.35 11.65 -1.69
C GLU A 242 28.20 10.80 -0.73
N ALA A 243 27.79 10.65 0.54
CA ALA A 243 28.48 9.82 1.52
C ALA A 243 28.62 8.35 1.07
N ILE A 244 27.56 7.79 0.47
CA ILE A 244 27.55 6.46 -0.14
C ILE A 244 28.51 6.39 -1.34
N THR A 245 28.51 7.42 -2.19
CA THR A 245 29.37 7.49 -3.38
C THR A 245 30.85 7.55 -3.00
N GLN A 246 31.22 8.35 -2.00
CA GLN A 246 32.57 8.40 -1.43
C GLN A 246 33.00 7.05 -0.81
N GLY A 247 32.11 6.40 -0.05
CA GLY A 247 32.36 5.07 0.52
C GLY A 247 32.54 3.96 -0.53
N ARG A 248 31.77 4.01 -1.62
CA ARG A 248 31.92 3.09 -2.77
C ARG A 248 33.21 3.34 -3.56
N ALA A 249 33.64 4.60 -3.67
CA ALA A 249 34.90 4.95 -4.33
C ALA A 249 36.15 4.61 -3.49
N ASN A 250 36.05 4.62 -2.16
CA ASN A 250 37.15 4.29 -1.25
C ASN A 250 36.66 3.46 -0.04
N PRO A 251 36.85 2.12 -0.07
CA PRO A 251 36.43 1.22 1.00
C PRO A 251 36.99 1.54 2.40
N LYS A 252 38.05 2.35 2.55
CA LYS A 252 38.57 2.75 3.88
C LYS A 252 37.64 3.76 4.59
N VAL A 253 36.92 4.58 3.83
CA VAL A 253 35.92 5.54 4.34
C VAL A 253 34.49 5.06 4.15
N ALA A 254 34.29 3.80 3.71
CA ALA A 254 32.98 3.15 3.74
C ALA A 254 32.48 3.02 5.18
N ARG A 255 31.20 3.31 5.38
CA ARG A 255 30.51 3.35 6.68
C ARG A 255 29.08 2.84 6.49
N ALA A 256 28.52 2.19 7.51
CA ALA A 256 27.20 1.56 7.38
C ALA A 256 26.06 2.58 7.56
N GLU A 257 26.28 3.60 8.38
CA GLU A 257 25.30 4.61 8.78
C GLU A 257 24.59 5.31 7.59
N PRO A 258 25.28 5.83 6.55
CA PRO A 258 24.59 6.46 5.43
C PRO A 258 23.78 5.46 4.58
N LEU A 259 24.26 4.22 4.45
CA LEU A 259 23.56 3.14 3.75
C LEU A 259 22.29 2.72 4.51
N ILE A 260 22.35 2.65 5.85
CA ILE A 260 21.17 2.37 6.70
C ILE A 260 20.15 3.51 6.58
N ALA A 261 20.58 4.77 6.70
CA ALA A 261 19.69 5.92 6.59
C ALA A 261 19.00 6.00 5.21
N MET A 262 19.74 5.80 4.12
CA MET A 262 19.18 5.75 2.76
C MET A 262 18.22 4.55 2.58
N GLY A 263 18.56 3.38 3.11
CA GLY A 263 17.68 2.20 3.08
C GLY A 263 16.35 2.44 3.79
N VAL A 264 16.37 3.07 4.96
CA VAL A 264 15.16 3.46 5.70
C VAL A 264 14.37 4.55 4.96
N MET A 265 15.03 5.53 4.34
CA MET A 265 14.37 6.54 3.50
C MET A 265 13.68 5.95 2.26
N GLU A 266 14.25 4.93 1.62
CA GLU A 266 13.57 4.19 0.55
C GLU A 266 12.42 3.33 1.08
N SER A 267 12.54 2.76 2.28
CA SER A 267 11.44 2.05 2.93
C SER A 267 10.24 2.97 3.24
N TRP A 268 10.49 4.23 3.64
CA TRP A 268 9.45 5.26 3.80
C TRP A 268 8.72 5.65 2.50
N LYS A 269 9.35 5.44 1.34
CA LYS A 269 8.73 5.60 0.01
C LYS A 269 8.09 4.28 -0.48
N HIS A 270 7.95 3.30 0.42
CA HIS A 270 7.55 1.92 0.16
C HIS A 270 8.38 1.20 -0.94
N GLN A 271 9.61 1.67 -1.22
CA GLN A 271 10.53 1.09 -2.21
C GLN A 271 11.38 -0.04 -1.60
N GLN A 272 10.71 -1.11 -1.18
CA GLN A 272 11.29 -2.11 -0.27
C GLN A 272 12.45 -2.91 -0.90
N GLU A 273 12.44 -3.14 -2.21
CA GLU A 273 13.57 -3.74 -2.95
C GLU A 273 14.82 -2.82 -2.94
N ARG A 274 14.62 -1.49 -3.03
CA ARG A 274 15.71 -0.51 -2.91
C ARG A 274 16.22 -0.40 -1.48
N ALA A 275 15.32 -0.45 -0.51
CA ALA A 275 15.67 -0.51 0.91
C ALA A 275 16.55 -1.73 1.20
N GLU A 276 16.13 -2.92 0.76
CA GLU A 276 16.90 -4.16 0.90
C GLU A 276 18.30 -4.02 0.27
N GLY A 277 18.40 -3.47 -0.94
CA GLY A 277 19.68 -3.25 -1.63
C GLY A 277 20.68 -2.40 -0.85
N PHE A 278 20.25 -1.24 -0.32
CA PHE A 278 21.11 -0.38 0.50
C PHE A 278 21.48 -1.03 1.85
N LEU A 279 20.54 -1.73 2.49
CA LEU A 279 20.79 -2.41 3.76
C LEU A 279 21.71 -3.63 3.58
N ALA A 280 21.61 -4.34 2.45
CA ALA A 280 22.54 -5.40 2.07
C ALA A 280 23.95 -4.87 1.73
N GLU A 281 24.09 -3.62 1.28
CA GLU A 281 25.40 -2.94 1.22
C GLU A 281 25.91 -2.56 2.62
N ALA A 282 25.05 -2.03 3.51
CA ALA A 282 25.43 -1.71 4.89
C ALA A 282 26.00 -2.94 5.62
N LEU A 283 25.37 -4.11 5.43
CA LEU A 283 25.80 -5.38 6.02
C LEU A 283 27.08 -5.98 5.41
N LYS A 284 27.56 -5.47 4.27
CA LYS A 284 28.92 -5.81 3.78
C LYS A 284 29.99 -4.99 4.51
N VAL A 285 29.64 -3.81 5.03
CA VAL A 285 30.53 -2.94 5.81
C VAL A 285 30.50 -3.32 7.30
N ALA A 286 29.30 -3.59 7.84
CA ALA A 286 29.09 -3.97 9.24
C ALA A 286 28.15 -5.20 9.34
N PRO A 287 28.67 -6.44 9.20
CA PRO A 287 27.85 -7.66 9.13
C PRO A 287 27.01 -7.98 10.38
N ALA A 288 27.32 -7.35 11.50
CA ALA A 288 26.64 -7.52 12.79
C ALA A 288 25.98 -6.22 13.27
N ASP A 289 25.63 -5.28 12.37
CA ASP A 289 24.91 -4.07 12.79
C ASP A 289 23.44 -4.39 13.13
N PRO A 290 22.99 -4.16 14.39
CA PRO A 290 21.65 -4.56 14.82
C PRO A 290 20.53 -3.78 14.12
N LEU A 291 20.78 -2.53 13.68
CA LEU A 291 19.78 -1.73 12.98
C LEU A 291 19.69 -2.16 11.51
N ALA A 292 20.82 -2.37 10.83
CA ALA A 292 20.81 -2.87 9.46
C ALA A 292 20.16 -4.26 9.37
N LEU A 293 20.45 -5.16 10.32
CA LEU A 293 19.83 -6.49 10.42
C LEU A 293 18.33 -6.42 10.75
N GLN A 294 17.90 -5.46 11.60
CA GLN A 294 16.48 -5.23 11.90
C GLN A 294 15.71 -4.73 10.68
N GLU A 295 16.23 -3.69 10.02
CA GLU A 295 15.52 -3.03 8.93
C GLU A 295 15.57 -3.82 7.62
N ILE A 296 16.63 -4.62 7.35
CA ILE A 296 16.59 -5.53 6.19
C ILE A 296 15.56 -6.62 6.42
N GLY A 297 15.44 -7.15 7.64
CA GLY A 297 14.41 -8.13 8.00
C GLY A 297 13.00 -7.54 7.96
N ARG A 298 12.84 -6.24 8.24
CA ARG A 298 11.60 -5.50 8.00
C ARG A 298 11.31 -5.42 6.50
N ALA A 299 12.28 -5.02 5.68
CA ALA A 299 12.15 -4.96 4.21
C ALA A 299 11.81 -6.34 3.62
N GLU A 300 12.41 -7.43 4.11
CA GLU A 300 12.15 -8.81 3.67
C GLU A 300 10.73 -9.27 4.06
N LEU A 301 10.21 -8.92 5.24
CA LEU A 301 8.78 -9.07 5.59
C LEU A 301 7.87 -8.27 4.63
N PHE A 302 8.30 -7.06 4.29
CA PHE A 302 7.77 -6.18 3.25
C PHE A 302 8.18 -6.56 1.81
N LEU A 303 8.68 -7.79 1.62
CA LEU A 303 8.82 -8.50 0.33
C LEU A 303 8.18 -9.90 0.41
N ARG A 304 7.48 -10.20 1.52
CA ARG A 304 6.86 -11.48 1.93
C ARG A 304 7.85 -12.62 2.19
N ASP A 305 9.15 -12.38 2.08
CA ASP A 305 10.23 -13.33 2.34
C ASP A 305 10.42 -13.52 3.85
N ALA A 306 9.64 -14.44 4.42
CA ALA A 306 9.72 -14.77 5.83
C ALA A 306 10.99 -15.55 6.19
N GLN A 307 11.57 -16.30 5.25
CA GLN A 307 12.75 -17.12 5.47
C GLN A 307 14.00 -16.24 5.68
N ARG A 308 14.28 -15.30 4.78
CA ARG A 308 15.42 -14.38 4.93
C ARG A 308 15.19 -13.42 6.09
N ALA A 309 13.97 -12.90 6.25
CA ALA A 309 13.61 -12.08 7.40
C ALA A 309 13.88 -12.79 8.72
N ALA A 310 13.46 -14.05 8.89
CA ALA A 310 13.68 -14.80 10.13
C ALA A 310 15.18 -14.97 10.42
N VAL A 311 16.00 -15.24 9.40
CA VAL A 311 17.46 -15.33 9.51
C VAL A 311 18.08 -14.00 9.93
N ASN A 312 17.75 -12.89 9.26
CA ASN A 312 18.35 -11.59 9.55
C ASN A 312 17.86 -10.99 10.87
N LEU A 313 16.58 -11.19 11.23
CA LEU A 313 16.02 -10.76 12.51
C LEU A 313 16.52 -11.59 13.69
N THR A 314 16.91 -12.85 13.47
CA THR A 314 17.61 -13.66 14.50
C THR A 314 18.99 -13.05 14.78
N LYS A 315 19.78 -12.80 13.73
CA LYS A 315 21.08 -12.10 13.87
C LYS A 315 20.90 -10.71 14.50
N ALA A 316 19.84 -9.97 14.19
CA ALA A 316 19.55 -8.67 14.79
C ALA A 316 19.42 -8.79 16.32
N MET A 317 18.64 -9.78 16.79
CA MET A 317 18.49 -10.04 18.23
C MET A 317 19.81 -10.46 18.89
N GLU A 318 20.65 -11.24 18.20
CA GLU A 318 21.98 -11.65 18.66
C GLU A 318 22.97 -10.46 18.72
N ALA A 319 22.86 -9.53 17.78
CA ALA A 319 23.61 -8.28 17.72
C ALA A 319 23.12 -7.19 18.69
N GLY A 320 22.09 -7.47 19.51
CA GLY A 320 21.58 -6.54 20.51
C GLY A 320 20.53 -5.53 19.99
N ALA A 321 19.80 -5.86 18.92
CA ALA A 321 18.65 -5.08 18.49
C ALA A 321 17.59 -4.95 19.61
N PRO A 322 16.82 -3.83 19.63
CA PRO A 322 15.87 -3.55 20.70
C PRO A 322 14.76 -4.62 20.79
N PRO A 323 14.09 -4.76 21.95
CA PRO A 323 13.06 -5.79 22.18
C PRO A 323 11.95 -5.85 21.11
N GLU A 324 11.68 -4.74 20.45
CA GLU A 324 10.73 -4.54 19.35
C GLU A 324 11.09 -5.36 18.10
N ALA A 325 12.37 -5.60 17.82
CA ALA A 325 12.82 -6.49 16.74
C ALA A 325 12.27 -7.92 16.90
N ARG A 326 12.00 -8.34 18.14
CA ARG A 326 11.39 -9.64 18.44
C ARG A 326 9.97 -9.76 17.88
N LEU A 327 9.21 -8.66 17.71
CA LEU A 327 7.90 -8.70 17.06
C LEU A 327 8.02 -9.01 15.56
N LEU A 328 9.00 -8.39 14.89
CA LEU A 328 9.31 -8.70 13.49
C LEU A 328 9.72 -10.17 13.36
N LEU A 329 10.64 -10.64 14.22
CA LEU A 329 11.09 -12.04 14.22
C LEU A 329 9.93 -13.02 14.45
N VAL A 330 8.97 -12.67 15.31
CA VAL A 330 7.76 -13.48 15.54
C VAL A 330 6.86 -13.53 14.30
N ASP A 331 6.70 -12.44 13.54
CA ASP A 331 5.92 -12.47 12.29
C ASP A 331 6.66 -13.19 11.15
N ALA A 332 8.00 -13.16 11.15
CA ALA A 332 8.83 -13.93 10.23
C ALA A 332 8.75 -15.45 10.51
N LEU A 333 8.99 -15.87 11.76
CA LEU A 333 8.83 -17.26 12.20
C LEU A 333 7.39 -17.76 11.99
N LEU A 334 6.40 -16.90 12.23
CA LEU A 334 5.01 -17.20 11.89
C LEU A 334 4.84 -17.38 10.37
N GLY A 335 5.39 -16.49 9.55
CA GLY A 335 5.40 -16.62 8.08
C GLY A 335 5.94 -17.97 7.60
N GLU A 336 7.05 -18.42 8.16
CA GLU A 336 7.67 -19.72 7.86
C GLU A 336 6.88 -20.93 8.37
N GLY A 337 5.96 -20.72 9.32
CA GLY A 337 5.17 -21.78 9.96
C GLY A 337 5.79 -22.37 11.22
N GLU A 338 6.87 -21.78 11.72
CA GLU A 338 7.56 -22.11 12.97
C GLU A 338 6.77 -21.63 14.20
N LEU A 339 5.52 -22.10 14.30
CA LEU A 339 4.52 -21.64 15.26
C LEU A 339 4.98 -21.71 16.71
N ASP A 340 5.70 -22.77 17.11
CA ASP A 340 6.16 -22.92 18.49
C ASP A 340 7.35 -22.00 18.81
N ALA A 341 8.21 -21.71 17.83
CA ALA A 341 9.26 -20.69 17.96
C ALA A 341 8.67 -19.27 18.00
N ALA A 342 7.69 -18.98 17.15
CA ALA A 342 6.97 -17.71 17.13
C ALA A 342 6.18 -17.48 18.44
N ASN A 343 5.56 -18.52 19.00
CA ASN A 343 4.92 -18.48 20.32
C ASN A 343 5.95 -18.21 21.43
N LYS A 344 7.11 -18.89 21.43
CA LYS A 344 8.21 -18.63 22.38
C LYS A 344 8.70 -17.18 22.29
N GLY A 345 8.87 -16.64 21.08
CA GLY A 345 9.23 -15.24 20.84
C GLY A 345 8.18 -14.26 21.35
N MET A 346 6.89 -14.52 21.14
CA MET A 346 5.79 -13.69 21.63
C MET A 346 5.70 -13.70 23.17
N THR A 347 5.89 -14.86 23.81
CA THR A 347 5.95 -14.95 25.28
C THR A 347 7.14 -14.16 25.84
N LEU A 348 8.31 -14.25 25.21
CA LEU A 348 9.50 -13.47 25.59
C LEU A 348 9.32 -11.96 25.36
N TYR A 349 8.57 -11.55 24.33
CA TYR A 349 8.23 -10.13 24.13
C TYR A 349 7.23 -9.64 25.18
N LEU A 350 6.15 -10.38 25.44
CA LEU A 350 5.13 -9.98 26.41
C LEU A 350 5.69 -9.90 27.83
N ASN A 351 6.55 -10.86 28.22
CA ASN A 351 7.21 -10.93 29.53
C ASN A 351 6.23 -10.70 30.71
N GLY A 352 5.12 -11.44 30.71
CA GLY A 352 4.06 -11.35 31.72
C GLY A 352 3.05 -10.20 31.55
N ARG A 353 3.26 -9.26 30.63
CA ARG A 353 2.29 -8.17 30.35
C ARG A 353 1.02 -8.73 29.69
N ASP A 354 -0.17 -8.28 30.11
CA ASP A 354 -1.44 -8.67 29.47
C ASP A 354 -1.47 -8.14 28.02
N VAL A 355 -1.68 -9.05 27.07
CA VAL A 355 -1.82 -8.72 25.65
C VAL A 355 -2.89 -7.65 25.40
N LYS A 356 -3.94 -7.56 26.23
CA LYS A 356 -5.02 -6.55 26.09
C LYS A 356 -4.54 -5.11 26.23
N THR A 357 -3.46 -4.85 26.99
CA THR A 357 -2.91 -3.49 27.16
C THR A 357 -1.89 -3.14 26.07
N MET A 358 -1.53 -4.09 25.20
CA MET A 358 -0.55 -3.86 24.14
C MET A 358 -1.11 -3.05 22.96
N PRO A 359 -0.25 -2.35 22.18
CA PRO A 359 -0.64 -1.67 20.95
C PRO A 359 -1.39 -2.57 19.96
N PRO A 360 -2.26 -2.02 19.09
CA PRO A 360 -3.07 -2.81 18.15
C PRO A 360 -2.27 -3.82 17.29
N PRO A 361 -1.08 -3.50 16.73
CA PRO A 361 -0.31 -4.46 15.93
C PRO A 361 0.15 -5.70 16.72
N VAL A 362 0.56 -5.51 17.98
CA VAL A 362 0.94 -6.62 18.87
C VAL A 362 -0.26 -7.53 19.13
N ARG A 363 -1.44 -6.94 19.37
CA ARG A 363 -2.70 -7.69 19.56
C ARG A 363 -3.12 -8.45 18.30
N GLN A 364 -2.90 -7.89 17.11
CA GLN A 364 -3.17 -8.54 15.83
C GLN A 364 -2.20 -9.71 15.56
N LEU A 365 -0.90 -9.53 15.82
CA LEU A 365 0.10 -10.61 15.69
C LEU A 365 -0.17 -11.76 16.68
N TRP A 366 -0.51 -11.43 17.93
CA TRP A 366 -0.92 -12.43 18.92
C TRP A 366 -2.20 -13.17 18.50
N ALA A 367 -3.22 -12.47 17.97
CA ALA A 367 -4.43 -13.12 17.45
C ALA A 367 -4.09 -14.13 16.34
N ARG A 368 -3.29 -13.73 15.33
CA ARG A 368 -2.81 -14.64 14.26
C ARG A 368 -2.11 -15.89 14.80
N LEU A 369 -1.27 -15.75 15.83
CA LEU A 369 -0.64 -16.89 16.51
C LEU A 369 -1.66 -17.84 17.15
N ARG A 370 -2.64 -17.30 17.89
CA ARG A 370 -3.68 -18.10 18.55
C ARG A 370 -4.59 -18.80 17.54
N ASP A 371 -4.90 -18.17 16.41
CA ASP A 371 -5.76 -18.75 15.38
C ASP A 371 -5.08 -19.90 14.62
N ARG A 372 -3.76 -19.80 14.33
CA ARG A 372 -3.00 -20.95 13.80
C ARG A 372 -2.82 -22.07 14.81
N GLU A 373 -2.72 -21.77 16.12
CA GLU A 373 -2.72 -22.81 17.16
C GLU A 373 -4.06 -23.54 17.24
N LYS A 374 -5.20 -22.82 17.20
CA LYS A 374 -6.54 -23.43 17.10
C LYS A 374 -6.64 -24.34 15.88
N ALA A 375 -6.17 -23.88 14.71
CA ALA A 375 -6.18 -24.67 13.48
C ALA A 375 -5.35 -25.96 13.62
N ARG A 376 -4.14 -25.90 14.20
CA ARG A 376 -3.32 -27.08 14.50
C ARG A 376 -4.05 -28.07 15.42
N VAL A 377 -4.69 -27.59 16.49
CA VAL A 377 -5.46 -28.43 17.43
C VAL A 377 -6.69 -29.04 16.76
N ALA A 378 -7.39 -28.29 15.91
CA ALA A 378 -8.52 -28.78 15.12
C ALA A 378 -8.08 -29.89 14.15
N GLN A 379 -6.91 -29.75 13.50
CA GLN A 379 -6.37 -30.76 12.60
C GLN A 379 -6.05 -32.09 13.30
N VAL A 380 -5.48 -32.03 14.51
CA VAL A 380 -5.22 -33.23 15.33
C VAL A 380 -6.54 -33.88 15.75
N LYS A 381 -7.54 -33.09 16.18
CA LYS A 381 -8.86 -33.61 16.57
C LYS A 381 -9.64 -34.19 15.40
N ALA A 382 -9.60 -33.60 14.21
CA ALA A 382 -10.26 -34.14 13.03
C ALA A 382 -9.73 -35.53 12.69
N LYS A 383 -8.39 -35.69 12.67
CA LYS A 383 -7.72 -36.99 12.49
C LYS A 383 -8.11 -38.03 13.56
N SER A 384 -8.32 -37.62 14.82
CA SER A 384 -8.65 -38.55 15.91
C SER A 384 -10.13 -38.99 15.95
N HIS A 385 -11.04 -38.28 15.29
CA HIS A 385 -12.48 -38.60 15.32
C HIS A 385 -12.97 -39.45 14.14
N GLY A 386 -12.05 -40.01 13.35
CA GLY A 386 -12.37 -41.04 12.34
C GLY A 386 -13.14 -40.57 11.11
N ALA A 387 -13.48 -39.28 11.01
CA ALA A 387 -13.92 -38.67 9.76
C ALA A 387 -12.68 -38.41 8.89
N PRO A 388 -12.43 -39.15 7.80
CA PRO A 388 -11.34 -38.81 6.90
C PRO A 388 -11.65 -37.43 6.29
N PRO A 389 -10.76 -36.43 6.41
CA PRO A 389 -10.89 -35.24 5.58
C PRO A 389 -10.78 -35.67 4.11
N LEU A 390 -11.42 -34.91 3.23
CA LEU A 390 -11.08 -34.93 1.82
C LEU A 390 -9.55 -34.73 1.71
N ASP A 391 -8.91 -35.52 0.86
CA ASP A 391 -7.49 -35.36 0.53
C ASP A 391 -7.33 -35.46 -0.97
N TYR A 392 -7.44 -34.31 -1.64
CA TYR A 392 -7.22 -34.20 -3.08
C TYR A 392 -5.77 -34.47 -3.49
N LEU A 393 -4.80 -34.58 -2.58
CA LEU A 393 -3.44 -34.97 -2.92
C LEU A 393 -3.32 -36.49 -3.10
N THR A 394 -4.02 -37.30 -2.29
CA THR A 394 -3.85 -38.78 -2.32
C THR A 394 -5.08 -39.57 -2.80
N GLN A 395 -6.30 -39.14 -2.50
CA GLN A 395 -7.52 -39.93 -2.72
C GLN A 395 -8.02 -39.83 -4.16
N MET A 396 -8.69 -40.86 -4.68
CA MET A 396 -9.50 -40.74 -5.90
C MET A 396 -10.90 -40.28 -5.52
N THR A 397 -11.25 -39.05 -5.88
CA THR A 397 -12.58 -38.47 -5.65
C THR A 397 -13.45 -38.58 -6.92
N PRO A 398 -14.79 -38.43 -6.84
CA PRO A 398 -15.67 -38.56 -8.00
C PRO A 398 -15.32 -37.64 -9.17
N GLU A 399 -14.78 -36.46 -8.89
CA GLU A 399 -14.38 -35.44 -9.86
C GLU A 399 -13.17 -35.88 -10.71
N LEU A 400 -12.42 -36.87 -10.24
CA LEU A 400 -11.29 -37.50 -10.95
C LEU A 400 -11.71 -38.74 -11.74
N GLN A 401 -13.01 -38.99 -11.93
CA GLN A 401 -13.50 -40.04 -12.83
C GLN A 401 -13.05 -39.74 -14.28
N GLY A 402 -12.40 -40.71 -14.91
CA GLY A 402 -11.82 -40.53 -16.26
C GLY A 402 -10.51 -39.74 -16.30
N LEU A 403 -9.84 -39.52 -15.15
CA LEU A 403 -8.47 -39.03 -15.09
C LEU A 403 -7.48 -40.08 -15.64
N GLU A 404 -6.62 -39.68 -16.58
CA GLU A 404 -5.39 -40.38 -16.94
C GLU A 404 -4.31 -40.04 -15.89
N PRO A 405 -3.89 -40.95 -15.00
CA PRO A 405 -3.03 -40.59 -13.87
C PRO A 405 -1.61 -40.18 -14.29
N ALA A 406 -1.01 -39.23 -13.55
CA ALA A 406 0.36 -38.82 -13.78
C ALA A 406 1.36 -39.93 -13.42
N THR A 407 2.23 -40.30 -14.36
CA THR A 407 3.25 -41.34 -14.19
C THR A 407 4.41 -40.93 -13.30
N ASP A 408 4.75 -39.64 -13.27
CA ASP A 408 5.69 -39.04 -12.31
C ASP A 408 5.24 -37.61 -11.93
N GLN A 409 6.08 -36.85 -11.21
CA GLN A 409 5.78 -35.48 -10.77
C GLN A 409 6.71 -34.42 -11.39
N LYS A 410 7.64 -34.77 -12.28
CA LYS A 410 8.63 -33.84 -12.84
C LYS A 410 7.99 -32.64 -13.56
N PRO A 411 6.87 -32.77 -14.31
CA PRO A 411 6.24 -31.60 -14.93
C PRO A 411 5.61 -30.61 -13.94
N LEU A 412 5.41 -30.98 -12.67
CA LEU A 412 4.67 -30.16 -11.71
C LEU A 412 5.35 -28.80 -11.46
N GLU A 413 6.68 -28.77 -11.35
CA GLU A 413 7.44 -27.53 -11.16
C GLU A 413 7.24 -26.56 -12.32
N THR A 414 7.39 -27.04 -13.56
CA THR A 414 7.19 -26.23 -14.78
C THR A 414 5.74 -25.76 -14.92
N ILE A 415 4.76 -26.62 -14.61
CA ILE A 415 3.33 -26.26 -14.62
C ILE A 415 3.06 -25.17 -13.56
N LEU A 416 3.55 -25.32 -12.32
CA LEU A 416 3.36 -24.33 -11.27
C LEU A 416 4.07 -23.01 -11.58
N ALA A 417 5.25 -23.03 -12.18
CA ALA A 417 5.94 -21.82 -12.61
C ALA A 417 5.16 -21.07 -13.71
N ALA A 418 4.64 -21.77 -14.71
CA ALA A 418 3.88 -21.18 -15.81
C ALA A 418 2.50 -20.67 -15.37
N VAL A 419 1.74 -21.45 -14.59
CA VAL A 419 0.46 -21.03 -14.02
C VAL A 419 0.68 -19.87 -13.03
N GLY A 420 1.72 -19.93 -12.20
CA GLY A 420 2.07 -18.86 -11.26
C GLY A 420 2.44 -17.56 -11.96
N LYS A 421 3.18 -17.62 -13.06
CA LYS A 421 3.40 -16.48 -13.95
C LYS A 421 2.06 -15.92 -14.45
N ASN A 422 1.21 -16.75 -15.04
CA ASN A 422 -0.08 -16.30 -15.57
C ASN A 422 -0.97 -15.65 -14.50
N VAL A 423 -1.04 -16.22 -13.30
CA VAL A 423 -1.81 -15.66 -12.18
C VAL A 423 -1.21 -14.34 -11.68
N ARG A 424 0.12 -14.24 -11.52
CA ARG A 424 0.77 -12.96 -11.16
C ARG A 424 0.51 -11.91 -12.22
N ASP A 425 0.77 -12.22 -13.48
CA ASP A 425 0.68 -11.26 -14.58
C ASP A 425 -0.78 -10.80 -14.81
N LEU A 426 -1.77 -11.67 -14.55
CA LEU A 426 -3.21 -11.34 -14.51
C LEU A 426 -3.54 -10.27 -13.46
N PHE A 427 -3.03 -10.42 -12.24
CA PHE A 427 -3.31 -9.49 -11.14
C PHE A 427 -2.40 -8.25 -11.17
N GLN A 428 -1.16 -8.35 -11.66
CA GLN A 428 -0.26 -7.20 -11.77
C GLN A 428 -0.75 -6.15 -12.79
N ASN A 429 -1.44 -6.61 -13.85
CA ASN A 429 -1.95 -5.74 -14.93
C ASN A 429 -3.49 -5.63 -14.92
N PHE A 430 -4.14 -5.93 -13.80
CA PHE A 430 -5.61 -6.00 -13.75
C PHE A 430 -6.25 -4.61 -13.82
N PRO A 431 -7.07 -4.30 -14.84
CA PRO A 431 -7.85 -3.08 -14.85
C PRO A 431 -9.01 -3.20 -13.84
N ASN A 432 -9.41 -2.11 -13.18
CA ASN A 432 -10.61 -2.15 -12.32
C ASN A 432 -11.85 -2.54 -13.17
N THR A 433 -12.51 -3.66 -12.82
CA THR A 433 -13.62 -4.23 -13.63
C THR A 433 -14.95 -4.22 -12.90
N SER A 434 -16.01 -3.98 -13.67
CA SER A 434 -17.40 -4.16 -13.25
C SER A 434 -18.05 -5.24 -14.11
N SER A 435 -18.92 -6.04 -13.51
CA SER A 435 -19.69 -7.08 -14.20
C SER A 435 -21.10 -7.20 -13.63
N LYS A 436 -22.01 -7.78 -14.42
CA LYS A 436 -23.37 -8.13 -14.01
C LYS A 436 -23.35 -9.56 -13.49
N GLU A 437 -23.51 -9.68 -12.19
CA GLU A 437 -23.68 -10.93 -11.46
C GLU A 437 -25.18 -11.23 -11.32
N GLU A 438 -25.59 -12.45 -11.65
CA GLU A 438 -26.88 -13.02 -11.28
C GLU A 438 -26.65 -14.13 -10.27
N ILE A 439 -27.40 -14.14 -9.16
CA ILE A 439 -27.23 -15.06 -8.04
C ILE A 439 -28.55 -15.81 -7.81
N HIS A 440 -28.51 -17.13 -7.93
CA HIS A 440 -29.60 -18.03 -7.55
C HIS A 440 -29.22 -18.76 -6.26
N GLN A 441 -30.10 -18.76 -5.26
CA GLN A 441 -29.82 -19.34 -3.94
C GLN A 441 -30.89 -20.35 -3.56
N GLU A 442 -30.48 -21.52 -3.06
CA GLU A 442 -31.35 -22.64 -2.69
C GLU A 442 -31.10 -23.06 -1.23
N LYS A 443 -32.16 -23.31 -0.47
CA LYS A 443 -32.11 -24.12 0.75
C LYS A 443 -32.51 -25.55 0.40
N LEU A 444 -31.67 -26.52 0.75
CA LEU A 444 -31.82 -27.92 0.36
C LEU A 444 -32.17 -28.80 1.57
N GLY A 445 -33.32 -29.46 1.44
CA GLY A 445 -33.83 -30.45 2.37
C GLY A 445 -33.29 -31.87 2.14
N ARG A 446 -34.01 -32.85 2.70
CA ARG A 446 -33.65 -34.27 2.54
C ARG A 446 -33.65 -34.68 1.05
N LYS A 447 -32.66 -35.50 0.66
CA LYS A 447 -32.44 -35.95 -0.73
C LYS A 447 -32.26 -34.80 -1.75
N ASN A 448 -31.63 -33.70 -1.36
CA ASN A 448 -31.41 -32.51 -2.20
C ASN A 448 -32.69 -31.87 -2.76
N LYS A 449 -33.86 -32.12 -2.15
CA LYS A 449 -35.08 -31.41 -2.51
C LYS A 449 -34.93 -29.93 -2.16
N VAL A 450 -35.20 -29.04 -3.12
CA VAL A 450 -35.28 -27.59 -2.87
C VAL A 450 -36.48 -27.30 -1.96
N GLU A 451 -36.24 -26.57 -0.87
CA GLU A 451 -37.27 -26.16 0.11
C GLU A 451 -37.62 -24.67 0.01
N ASP A 452 -36.66 -23.84 -0.40
CA ASP A 452 -36.79 -22.38 -0.48
C ASP A 452 -35.74 -21.81 -1.45
N THR A 453 -36.05 -20.71 -2.15
CA THR A 453 -35.21 -20.14 -3.22
C THR A 453 -35.21 -18.60 -3.22
N LEU A 454 -34.07 -17.99 -3.54
CA LEU A 454 -33.95 -16.55 -3.74
C LEU A 454 -33.08 -16.20 -4.96
N ASP A 455 -33.66 -15.46 -5.90
CA ASP A 455 -32.94 -14.84 -7.00
C ASP A 455 -32.57 -13.38 -6.68
N SER A 456 -31.33 -13.00 -6.99
CA SER A 456 -30.88 -11.61 -6.91
C SER A 456 -29.87 -11.26 -8.02
N LYS A 457 -29.65 -9.97 -8.25
CA LYS A 457 -28.73 -9.48 -9.30
C LYS A 457 -27.96 -8.28 -8.77
N ALA A 458 -26.64 -8.27 -8.98
CA ALA A 458 -25.73 -7.25 -8.47
C ALA A 458 -24.88 -6.64 -9.60
N GLN A 459 -24.17 -5.55 -9.29
CA GLN A 459 -22.93 -5.20 -9.99
C GLN A 459 -21.77 -5.69 -9.13
N TYR A 460 -21.04 -6.68 -9.65
CA TYR A 460 -19.86 -7.23 -9.00
C TYR A 460 -18.64 -6.45 -9.51
N LEU A 461 -17.88 -5.88 -8.58
CA LEU A 461 -16.76 -4.99 -8.83
C LEU A 461 -15.49 -5.64 -8.30
N CYS A 462 -14.46 -5.71 -9.14
CA CYS A 462 -13.13 -6.17 -8.77
C CYS A 462 -12.16 -5.00 -8.90
N LEU A 463 -11.46 -4.67 -7.83
CA LEU A 463 -10.50 -3.57 -7.78
C LEU A 463 -9.15 -4.01 -7.22
N ILE A 464 -8.10 -3.31 -7.65
CA ILE A 464 -6.81 -3.28 -6.95
C ILE A 464 -6.70 -1.93 -6.25
N PRO A 465 -6.45 -1.88 -4.92
CA PRO A 465 -6.28 -0.62 -4.21
C PRO A 465 -5.02 0.13 -4.66
N GLU A 466 -5.13 1.45 -4.78
CA GLU A 466 -3.96 2.33 -4.97
C GLU A 466 -3.01 2.19 -3.76
N GLY A 467 -1.70 2.08 -4.01
CA GLY A 467 -0.71 1.82 -2.95
C GLY A 467 -0.73 0.41 -2.35
N ALA A 468 -1.50 -0.55 -2.90
CA ALA A 468 -1.53 -1.93 -2.43
C ALA A 468 -0.16 -2.62 -2.50
N TRP A 469 0.46 -2.87 -1.36
CA TRP A 469 1.72 -3.62 -1.33
C TRP A 469 1.51 -5.16 -1.26
N GLY A 470 1.77 -5.81 -2.39
CA GLY A 470 1.55 -7.24 -2.65
C GLY A 470 0.25 -7.52 -3.41
N PRO A 471 -0.11 -8.81 -3.61
CA PRO A 471 -1.32 -9.19 -4.35
C PRO A 471 -2.59 -8.94 -3.50
N VAL A 472 -2.98 -7.68 -3.39
CA VAL A 472 -4.25 -7.25 -2.79
C VAL A 472 -5.28 -7.09 -3.91
N PHE A 473 -6.46 -7.66 -3.72
CA PHE A 473 -7.55 -7.61 -4.67
C PHE A 473 -8.86 -7.58 -3.90
N GLU A 474 -9.70 -6.58 -4.17
CA GLU A 474 -10.94 -6.35 -3.43
C GLU A 474 -12.16 -6.67 -4.29
N GLU A 475 -13.04 -7.49 -3.74
CA GLU A 475 -14.30 -7.90 -4.37
C GLU A 475 -15.49 -7.26 -3.67
N TYR A 476 -16.26 -6.47 -4.41
CA TYR A 476 -17.46 -5.80 -3.91
C TYR A 476 -18.70 -6.18 -4.71
N ARG A 477 -19.86 -6.08 -4.07
CA ARG A 477 -21.17 -6.01 -4.74
C ARG A 477 -21.79 -4.64 -4.50
N ALA A 478 -22.33 -4.06 -5.56
CA ALA A 478 -23.13 -2.85 -5.54
C ALA A 478 -24.56 -3.14 -6.06
N ASN A 479 -25.55 -2.43 -5.51
CA ASN A 479 -26.91 -2.46 -6.03
C ASN A 479 -27.06 -1.51 -7.26
N ARG A 480 -28.26 -1.47 -7.87
CA ARG A 480 -28.53 -0.61 -9.04
C ARG A 480 -28.37 0.90 -8.81
N MET A 481 -28.24 1.35 -7.56
CA MET A 481 -28.00 2.75 -7.17
C MET A 481 -26.52 3.01 -6.81
N GLY A 482 -25.63 2.02 -7.01
CA GLY A 482 -24.21 2.13 -6.68
C GLY A 482 -23.87 1.94 -5.19
N ALA A 483 -24.85 1.70 -4.33
CA ALA A 483 -24.59 1.46 -2.91
C ALA A 483 -24.01 0.04 -2.69
N LEU A 484 -22.88 -0.02 -1.99
CA LEU A 484 -22.14 -1.24 -1.68
C LEU A 484 -22.87 -2.09 -0.62
N GLY A 485 -22.78 -3.42 -0.74
CA GLY A 485 -23.31 -4.37 0.25
C GLY A 485 -23.19 -5.82 -0.22
N GLN A 486 -22.99 -6.77 0.70
CA GLN A 486 -22.54 -8.14 0.36
C GLN A 486 -23.56 -9.03 -0.39
N GLY A 487 -24.82 -8.62 -0.52
CA GLY A 487 -25.86 -9.34 -1.25
C GLY A 487 -27.26 -9.16 -0.64
N LYS A 488 -28.17 -10.08 -0.95
CA LYS A 488 -29.49 -10.26 -0.32
C LYS A 488 -29.58 -11.64 0.32
N GLY A 489 -30.62 -11.92 1.11
CA GLY A 489 -30.91 -13.28 1.59
C GLY A 489 -30.41 -13.60 3.00
N LEU A 490 -29.48 -12.84 3.56
CA LEU A 490 -28.89 -13.14 4.88
C LEU A 490 -29.91 -13.05 6.03
N ASN A 491 -30.83 -12.07 5.97
CA ASN A 491 -31.90 -11.93 6.96
C ASN A 491 -32.98 -13.00 6.77
N GLU A 492 -33.12 -13.46 5.52
CA GLU A 492 -34.00 -14.51 5.03
C GLU A 492 -33.37 -15.92 5.20
N GLY A 493 -32.22 -16.01 5.87
CA GLY A 493 -31.56 -17.26 6.25
C GLY A 493 -30.82 -18.00 5.12
N PHE A 494 -30.51 -17.33 4.01
CA PHE A 494 -29.57 -17.79 2.99
C PHE A 494 -28.13 -17.33 3.33
N MET A 495 -27.14 -17.84 2.59
CA MET A 495 -25.72 -17.54 2.80
C MET A 495 -25.20 -16.49 1.81
N LEU A 496 -24.23 -15.66 2.23
CA LEU A 496 -23.50 -14.76 1.35
C LEU A 496 -22.09 -15.32 1.08
N THR A 497 -21.72 -15.40 -0.19
CA THR A 497 -20.49 -16.05 -0.69
C THR A 497 -19.74 -15.11 -1.65
N SER A 498 -18.41 -15.10 -1.62
CA SER A 498 -17.53 -14.21 -2.41
C SER A 498 -16.08 -14.71 -2.35
N GLY A 499 -15.15 -14.11 -3.11
CA GLY A 499 -13.74 -14.54 -3.20
C GLY A 499 -13.43 -15.35 -4.46
N PHE A 500 -14.23 -15.22 -5.51
CA PHE A 500 -14.19 -16.13 -6.66
C PHE A 500 -13.22 -15.68 -7.76
N ALA A 501 -13.12 -14.38 -8.01
CA ALA A 501 -12.13 -13.85 -8.94
C ALA A 501 -10.72 -13.98 -8.34
N SER A 502 -10.58 -13.75 -7.03
CA SER A 502 -9.35 -13.96 -6.27
C SER A 502 -9.01 -15.42 -5.95
N ALA A 503 -9.90 -16.39 -6.19
CA ALA A 503 -9.66 -17.81 -5.83
C ALA A 503 -8.41 -18.43 -6.49
N SER A 504 -8.05 -17.95 -7.68
CA SER A 504 -6.82 -18.34 -8.40
C SER A 504 -5.53 -17.94 -7.68
N PHE A 505 -5.57 -17.03 -6.70
CA PHE A 505 -4.42 -16.65 -5.88
C PHE A 505 -3.74 -17.81 -5.18
N GLN A 506 -4.39 -18.96 -4.95
CA GLN A 506 -3.70 -20.14 -4.40
C GLN A 506 -2.43 -20.48 -5.22
N PHE A 507 -2.52 -20.35 -6.55
CA PHE A 507 -1.45 -20.59 -7.51
C PHE A 507 -0.53 -19.39 -7.75
N HIS A 508 -0.77 -18.22 -7.15
CA HIS A 508 0.13 -17.07 -7.28
C HIS A 508 1.48 -17.37 -6.59
N PRO A 509 2.65 -16.97 -7.14
CA PRO A 509 3.96 -17.41 -6.65
C PRO A 509 4.21 -17.15 -5.14
N ILE A 510 3.70 -16.03 -4.60
CA ILE A 510 3.79 -15.70 -3.16
C ILE A 510 3.01 -16.68 -2.27
N TYR A 511 1.95 -17.31 -2.78
CA TYR A 511 1.09 -18.25 -2.06
C TYR A 511 1.39 -19.73 -2.38
N GLN A 512 2.19 -20.03 -3.42
CA GLN A 512 2.60 -21.41 -3.73
C GLN A 512 3.37 -22.10 -2.58
N PRO A 513 4.39 -21.49 -1.92
CA PRO A 513 5.09 -22.10 -0.77
C PRO A 513 4.21 -22.36 0.46
N GLN A 514 3.01 -21.79 0.48
CA GLN A 514 2.03 -21.93 1.55
C GLN A 514 1.00 -23.04 1.26
N ASN A 515 1.10 -23.68 0.10
CA ASN A 515 0.30 -24.82 -0.34
C ASN A 515 1.20 -26.06 -0.49
N THR A 516 0.58 -27.24 -0.49
CA THR A 516 1.18 -28.50 -0.98
C THR A 516 0.51 -28.84 -2.29
N TYR A 517 1.27 -29.25 -3.30
CA TYR A 517 0.75 -29.56 -4.63
C TYR A 517 1.02 -31.01 -5.04
N ARG A 518 0.17 -31.54 -5.93
CA ARG A 518 0.43 -32.79 -6.64
C ARG A 518 -0.17 -32.73 -8.05
N LEU A 519 0.62 -33.09 -9.07
CA LEU A 519 0.06 -33.35 -10.40
C LEU A 519 -0.70 -34.68 -10.33
N ARG A 520 -2.03 -34.63 -10.47
CA ARG A 520 -2.88 -35.82 -10.44
C ARG A 520 -2.85 -36.58 -11.76
N GLY A 521 -2.81 -35.86 -12.88
CA GLY A 521 -2.87 -36.47 -14.22
C GLY A 521 -3.34 -35.52 -15.29
N ARG A 522 -3.95 -36.07 -16.34
CA ARG A 522 -4.69 -35.34 -17.37
C ARG A 522 -6.15 -35.78 -17.39
N GLN A 523 -7.06 -34.85 -17.67
CA GLN A 523 -8.50 -35.13 -17.77
C GLN A 523 -9.10 -34.21 -18.83
N LYS A 524 -10.13 -34.69 -19.52
CA LYS A 524 -10.79 -33.92 -20.58
C LYS A 524 -12.01 -33.18 -20.02
N ILE A 525 -11.98 -31.85 -20.03
CA ILE A 525 -13.08 -30.98 -19.57
C ILE A 525 -13.50 -30.02 -20.68
N HIS A 526 -14.81 -29.80 -20.87
CA HIS A 526 -15.36 -28.94 -21.94
C HIS A 526 -14.77 -29.21 -23.34
N ASN A 527 -14.47 -30.49 -23.63
CA ASN A 527 -13.77 -31.01 -24.81
C ASN A 527 -12.27 -30.63 -24.96
N CYS A 528 -11.70 -29.82 -24.06
CA CYS A 528 -10.26 -29.59 -23.96
C CYS A 528 -9.59 -30.62 -23.07
N ASN A 529 -8.36 -31.04 -23.40
CA ASN A 529 -7.51 -31.80 -22.47
C ASN A 529 -6.89 -30.82 -21.47
N ALA A 530 -6.87 -31.15 -20.18
CA ALA A 530 -6.29 -30.30 -19.14
C ALA A 530 -5.35 -31.11 -18.22
N TYR A 531 -4.29 -30.47 -17.71
CA TYR A 531 -3.57 -30.97 -16.54
C TYR A 531 -4.44 -30.80 -15.31
N VAL A 532 -4.49 -31.83 -14.45
CA VAL A 532 -5.20 -31.76 -13.17
C VAL A 532 -4.19 -31.66 -12.05
N VAL A 533 -4.12 -30.51 -11.38
CA VAL A 533 -3.23 -30.27 -10.24
C VAL A 533 -4.06 -30.15 -8.98
N ALA A 534 -3.79 -31.01 -8.01
CA ALA A 534 -4.33 -30.90 -6.67
C ALA A 534 -3.51 -29.93 -5.82
N PHE A 535 -4.18 -29.22 -4.92
CA PHE A 535 -3.58 -28.29 -3.97
C PHE A 535 -4.21 -28.43 -2.58
N ALA A 536 -3.43 -28.17 -1.53
CA ALA A 536 -3.94 -28.06 -0.16
C ALA A 536 -3.12 -27.03 0.62
N GLN A 537 -3.79 -26.06 1.25
CA GLN A 537 -3.11 -25.05 2.07
C GLN A 537 -2.45 -25.70 3.28
N GLN A 538 -1.29 -25.18 3.68
CA GLN A 538 -0.59 -25.52 4.90
C GLN A 538 -1.01 -24.51 6.00
N PRO A 539 -1.89 -24.85 6.98
CA PRO A 539 -2.43 -23.85 7.92
C PRO A 539 -1.35 -23.19 8.79
N ALA A 540 -0.22 -23.87 8.99
CA ALA A 540 0.95 -23.33 9.66
C ALA A 540 1.55 -22.12 8.93
N LYS A 541 1.54 -22.10 7.58
CA LYS A 541 2.17 -21.06 6.74
C LYS A 541 1.15 -20.10 6.10
N ALA A 542 -0.07 -20.55 5.82
CA ALA A 542 -1.06 -19.86 4.99
C ALA A 542 -1.41 -18.43 5.46
N ARG A 543 -1.24 -17.47 4.54
CA ARG A 543 -1.55 -16.03 4.65
C ARG A 543 -2.78 -15.63 3.83
N LEU A 544 -3.13 -16.42 2.80
CA LEU A 544 -4.41 -16.32 2.08
C LEU A 544 -5.46 -17.08 2.89
N LEU A 545 -6.36 -16.36 3.56
CA LEU A 545 -7.28 -16.91 4.56
C LEU A 545 -8.74 -16.75 4.16
N GLY A 546 -9.50 -17.84 4.20
CA GLY A 546 -10.96 -17.78 4.16
C GLY A 546 -11.52 -17.31 5.51
N ASN A 547 -12.73 -16.74 5.51
CA ASN A 547 -13.39 -16.28 6.73
C ASN A 547 -14.88 -16.65 6.70
N PHE A 548 -15.30 -17.52 7.61
CA PHE A 548 -16.72 -17.87 7.78
C PHE A 548 -17.31 -17.13 8.98
N LYS A 549 -18.47 -16.49 8.80
CA LYS A 549 -19.13 -15.68 9.84
C LYS A 549 -20.55 -16.17 10.15
N SER A 550 -20.79 -16.49 11.42
CA SER A 550 -22.08 -16.90 11.96
C SER A 550 -22.49 -15.94 13.09
N GLY A 551 -23.40 -15.02 12.80
CA GLY A 551 -23.86 -13.99 13.73
C GLY A 551 -22.73 -13.07 14.19
N LYS A 552 -22.32 -13.20 15.47
CA LYS A 552 -21.19 -12.47 16.07
C LYS A 552 -19.86 -13.23 16.01
N THR A 553 -19.87 -14.51 15.69
CA THR A 553 -18.67 -15.35 15.61
C THR A 553 -18.11 -15.32 14.19
N THR A 554 -16.80 -15.09 14.05
CA THR A 554 -16.06 -15.31 12.80
C THR A 554 -14.96 -16.34 13.07
N THR A 555 -14.69 -17.22 12.12
CA THR A 555 -13.55 -18.15 12.18
C THR A 555 -12.78 -18.15 10.86
N THR A 556 -11.50 -18.52 10.93
CA THR A 556 -10.61 -18.63 9.78
C THR A 556 -10.79 -20.00 9.13
N THR A 557 -11.06 -20.03 7.82
CA THR A 557 -11.12 -21.26 7.03
C THR A 557 -9.90 -21.40 6.12
N PHE A 558 -9.50 -22.66 5.88
CA PHE A 558 -8.40 -23.04 4.99
C PHE A 558 -8.92 -23.95 3.89
N THR A 559 -8.24 -23.93 2.75
CA THR A 559 -8.74 -24.47 1.48
C THR A 559 -7.87 -25.60 0.94
N GLN A 560 -8.48 -26.55 0.25
CA GLN A 560 -7.83 -27.52 -0.63
C GLN A 560 -8.66 -27.70 -1.91
N GLY A 561 -8.15 -28.41 -2.91
CA GLY A 561 -8.92 -28.58 -4.15
C GLY A 561 -8.15 -29.17 -5.33
N LEU A 562 -8.76 -28.96 -6.50
CA LEU A 562 -8.29 -29.34 -7.82
C LEU A 562 -8.35 -28.13 -8.75
N ALA A 563 -7.33 -27.93 -9.57
CA ALA A 563 -7.35 -27.01 -10.69
C ALA A 563 -7.14 -27.78 -12.00
N TRP A 564 -7.96 -27.47 -13.00
CA TRP A 564 -7.80 -27.94 -14.36
C TRP A 564 -7.15 -26.83 -15.17
N ILE A 565 -5.96 -27.11 -15.69
CA ILE A 565 -5.05 -26.16 -16.31
C ILE A 565 -4.88 -26.53 -17.78
N ASP A 566 -5.07 -25.54 -18.66
CA ASP A 566 -4.85 -25.67 -20.09
C ASP A 566 -3.37 -26.01 -20.38
N PRO A 567 -3.08 -27.04 -21.20
CA PRO A 567 -1.72 -27.55 -21.37
C PRO A 567 -0.85 -26.70 -22.29
N ASP A 568 -1.47 -25.86 -23.14
CA ASP A 568 -0.79 -25.07 -24.16
C ASP A 568 -0.60 -23.61 -23.70
N THR A 569 -1.57 -23.07 -22.95
CA THR A 569 -1.57 -21.68 -22.46
C THR A 569 -1.30 -21.55 -20.96
N TYR A 570 -1.31 -22.65 -20.20
CA TYR A 570 -1.20 -22.68 -18.73
C TYR A 570 -2.24 -21.80 -18.01
N GLN A 571 -3.39 -21.58 -18.62
CA GLN A 571 -4.52 -20.87 -18.00
C GLN A 571 -5.35 -21.82 -17.15
N ILE A 572 -5.84 -21.34 -16.01
CA ILE A 572 -6.76 -22.10 -15.16
C ILE A 572 -8.14 -22.07 -15.83
N LEU A 573 -8.64 -23.24 -16.24
CA LEU A 573 -9.93 -23.40 -16.91
C LEU A 573 -11.07 -23.63 -15.91
N ARG A 574 -10.82 -24.46 -14.89
CA ARG A 574 -11.74 -24.73 -13.79
C ARG A 574 -10.96 -24.82 -12.48
N MET A 575 -11.55 -24.34 -11.40
CA MET A 575 -11.15 -24.72 -10.04
C MET A 575 -12.31 -25.37 -9.33
N ARG A 576 -11.99 -26.36 -8.51
CA ARG A 576 -12.84 -26.81 -7.41
C ARG A 576 -12.04 -26.68 -6.13
N SER A 577 -12.68 -26.16 -5.09
CA SER A 577 -12.14 -26.11 -3.75
C SER A 577 -13.13 -26.65 -2.73
N ASP A 578 -12.60 -27.24 -1.67
CA ASP A 578 -13.32 -27.61 -0.47
C ASP A 578 -12.57 -27.06 0.76
N LEU A 579 -13.25 -27.03 1.90
CA LEU A 579 -12.59 -26.85 3.18
C LEU A 579 -11.49 -27.91 3.37
N LEU A 580 -10.33 -27.46 3.84
CA LEU A 580 -9.28 -28.34 4.34
C LEU A 580 -9.75 -29.13 5.57
N MET A 581 -10.61 -28.52 6.40
CA MET A 581 -11.16 -29.10 7.63
C MET A 581 -12.53 -28.46 7.96
N PRO A 582 -13.46 -29.18 8.61
CA PRO A 582 -14.64 -28.59 9.24
C PRO A 582 -14.28 -27.53 10.30
N ALA A 583 -15.21 -26.61 10.59
CA ALA A 583 -15.09 -25.57 11.60
C ALA A 583 -16.26 -25.66 12.62
N PRO A 584 -16.16 -26.53 13.66
CA PRO A 584 -17.26 -26.83 14.57
C PRO A 584 -17.78 -25.64 15.39
N GLU A 585 -16.93 -24.65 15.68
CA GLU A 585 -17.25 -23.44 16.43
C GLU A 585 -18.28 -22.53 15.75
N VAL A 586 -18.43 -22.65 14.43
CA VAL A 586 -19.51 -22.02 13.62
C VAL A 586 -20.51 -23.04 13.07
N ARG A 587 -20.31 -24.34 13.38
CA ARG A 587 -21.04 -25.50 12.85
C ARG A 587 -20.97 -25.63 11.32
N LEU A 588 -19.82 -25.35 10.74
CA LEU A 588 -19.57 -25.51 9.30
C LEU A 588 -18.94 -26.89 9.06
N ASP A 589 -19.69 -27.79 8.44
CA ASP A 589 -19.31 -29.19 8.25
C ASP A 589 -18.62 -29.41 6.89
N ARG A 590 -19.07 -28.69 5.85
CA ARG A 590 -18.44 -28.63 4.51
C ARG A 590 -18.81 -27.34 3.79
N GLU A 591 -17.88 -26.80 3.04
CA GLU A 591 -18.10 -25.81 1.98
C GLU A 591 -17.31 -26.30 0.76
N THR A 592 -17.98 -26.34 -0.39
CA THR A 592 -17.45 -26.77 -1.68
C THR A 592 -17.74 -25.67 -2.70
N THR A 593 -16.73 -25.12 -3.35
CA THR A 593 -16.85 -24.08 -4.38
C THR A 593 -16.29 -24.59 -5.70
N GLU A 594 -17.07 -24.50 -6.77
CA GLU A 594 -16.68 -24.84 -8.14
C GLU A 594 -16.77 -23.59 -9.01
N ILE A 595 -15.71 -23.28 -9.75
CA ILE A 595 -15.55 -22.08 -10.58
C ILE A 595 -15.11 -22.50 -11.97
N ASP A 596 -15.91 -22.18 -12.99
CA ASP A 596 -15.51 -22.27 -14.39
C ASP A 596 -15.08 -20.89 -14.90
N TYR A 597 -13.83 -20.79 -15.33
CA TYR A 597 -13.22 -19.58 -15.85
C TYR A 597 -13.37 -19.50 -17.38
N GLY A 598 -13.31 -18.30 -17.93
CA GLY A 598 -13.13 -18.14 -19.37
C GLY A 598 -12.65 -16.75 -19.77
N GLN A 599 -12.01 -16.68 -20.93
CA GLN A 599 -11.43 -15.44 -21.44
C GLN A 599 -12.49 -14.33 -21.60
N VAL A 600 -12.18 -13.15 -21.08
CA VAL A 600 -12.88 -11.88 -21.25
C VAL A 600 -11.93 -10.94 -21.99
N ARG A 601 -12.39 -10.26 -23.04
CA ARG A 601 -11.63 -9.22 -23.75
C ARG A 601 -12.35 -7.89 -23.59
N PHE A 602 -11.61 -6.83 -23.29
CA PHE A 602 -12.17 -5.49 -23.08
C PHE A 602 -12.01 -4.62 -24.33
N SER A 603 -12.95 -3.72 -24.59
CA SER A 603 -12.97 -2.88 -25.80
C SER A 603 -11.88 -1.79 -25.87
N ARG A 604 -10.96 -1.76 -24.90
CA ARG A 604 -9.79 -0.85 -24.82
C ARG A 604 -8.47 -1.60 -24.56
N GLY A 605 -8.37 -2.86 -25.00
CA GLY A 605 -7.12 -3.63 -24.93
C GLY A 605 -7.13 -4.84 -25.87
N SER A 606 -5.94 -5.33 -26.24
CA SER A 606 -5.77 -6.56 -27.01
C SER A 606 -5.72 -7.82 -26.13
N GLU A 607 -5.52 -7.66 -24.82
CA GLU A 607 -5.32 -8.75 -23.87
C GLU A 607 -6.63 -9.42 -23.43
N GLY A 608 -6.52 -10.70 -23.07
CA GLY A 608 -7.63 -11.54 -22.63
C GLY A 608 -7.45 -12.03 -21.20
N PHE A 609 -8.38 -11.65 -20.32
CA PHE A 609 -8.35 -11.91 -18.89
C PHE A 609 -9.19 -13.16 -18.58
N TRP A 610 -8.65 -14.15 -17.87
CA TRP A 610 -9.44 -15.32 -17.43
C TRP A 610 -10.18 -14.97 -16.14
N LEU A 611 -11.50 -14.84 -16.24
CA LEU A 611 -12.38 -14.46 -15.13
C LEU A 611 -13.46 -15.53 -14.89
N PRO A 612 -14.01 -15.63 -13.66
CA PRO A 612 -15.14 -16.51 -13.37
C PRO A 612 -16.31 -16.21 -14.32
N ARG A 613 -16.94 -17.26 -14.84
CA ARG A 613 -18.16 -17.16 -15.64
C ARG A 613 -19.34 -17.78 -14.92
N GLU A 614 -19.16 -19.01 -14.47
CA GLU A 614 -20.09 -19.73 -13.59
C GLU A 614 -19.39 -20.06 -12.28
N VAL A 615 -20.10 -19.93 -11.16
CA VAL A 615 -19.66 -20.39 -9.84
C VAL A 615 -20.80 -21.12 -9.15
N THR A 616 -20.53 -22.28 -8.55
CA THR A 616 -21.45 -22.98 -7.65
C THR A 616 -20.80 -23.18 -6.29
N VAL A 617 -21.43 -22.70 -5.23
CA VAL A 617 -21.02 -22.94 -3.84
C VAL A 617 -22.07 -23.82 -3.16
N THR A 618 -21.70 -25.00 -2.70
CA THR A 618 -22.55 -25.90 -1.90
C THR A 618 -22.02 -25.98 -0.48
N VAL A 619 -22.88 -25.78 0.53
CA VAL A 619 -22.48 -25.68 1.94
C VAL A 619 -23.35 -26.57 2.82
N ALA A 620 -22.70 -27.36 3.68
CA ALA A 620 -23.30 -28.06 4.80
C ALA A 620 -22.98 -27.29 6.09
N TRP A 621 -23.99 -26.61 6.64
CA TRP A 621 -23.85 -25.70 7.77
C TRP A 621 -25.02 -25.86 8.75
N ASN A 622 -24.72 -26.06 10.04
CA ASN A 622 -25.68 -26.21 11.12
C ASN A 622 -26.74 -27.30 10.83
N GLY A 623 -26.32 -28.41 10.23
CA GLY A 623 -27.18 -29.53 9.81
C GLY A 623 -28.08 -29.27 8.59
N LYS A 624 -27.95 -28.11 7.94
CA LYS A 624 -28.68 -27.75 6.71
C LYS A 624 -27.75 -27.75 5.50
N HIS A 625 -28.32 -27.98 4.31
CA HIS A 625 -27.61 -27.85 3.05
C HIS A 625 -28.10 -26.60 2.31
N MET A 626 -27.18 -25.86 1.69
CA MET A 626 -27.47 -24.68 0.88
C MET A 626 -26.67 -24.75 -0.42
N ARG A 627 -27.19 -24.14 -1.48
CA ARG A 627 -26.45 -23.93 -2.74
C ARG A 627 -26.62 -22.48 -3.21
N ASN A 628 -25.53 -21.81 -3.52
CA ASN A 628 -25.52 -20.55 -4.25
C ASN A 628 -24.92 -20.80 -5.64
N SER A 629 -25.59 -20.35 -6.69
CA SER A 629 -25.10 -20.37 -8.07
C SER A 629 -24.96 -18.93 -8.57
N HIS A 630 -23.82 -18.58 -9.16
CA HIS A 630 -23.51 -17.22 -9.63
C HIS A 630 -23.10 -17.24 -11.10
N HIS A 631 -23.74 -16.41 -11.91
CA HIS A 631 -23.44 -16.23 -13.33
C HIS A 631 -22.92 -14.81 -13.60
N TYR A 632 -21.75 -14.68 -14.24
CA TYR A 632 -21.09 -13.40 -14.50
C TYR A 632 -21.11 -13.01 -15.98
N SER A 633 -21.61 -11.81 -16.26
CA SER A 633 -21.91 -11.32 -17.60
C SER A 633 -21.54 -9.83 -17.76
N ASN A 634 -21.48 -9.34 -19.01
CA ASN A 634 -21.35 -7.91 -19.33
C ASN A 634 -20.16 -7.18 -18.65
N PHE A 635 -19.00 -7.83 -18.61
CA PHE A 635 -17.75 -7.28 -18.07
C PHE A 635 -17.34 -5.96 -18.75
N LYS A 636 -16.90 -4.97 -17.96
CA LYS A 636 -16.44 -3.65 -18.41
C LYS A 636 -15.32 -3.11 -17.51
N VAL A 637 -14.32 -2.46 -18.10
CA VAL A 637 -13.35 -1.63 -17.36
C VAL A 637 -14.00 -0.32 -16.91
N PHE A 638 -13.63 0.17 -15.74
CA PHE A 638 -13.97 1.52 -15.26
C PHE A 638 -12.80 2.14 -14.49
N ASN A 639 -12.68 3.46 -14.52
CA ASN A 639 -11.72 4.20 -13.69
C ASN A 639 -12.48 4.82 -12.50
N VAL A 640 -11.83 4.87 -11.34
CA VAL A 640 -12.33 5.58 -10.15
C VAL A 640 -11.54 6.88 -10.01
N GLU A 641 -12.03 7.97 -10.60
CA GLU A 641 -11.56 9.30 -10.23
C GLU A 641 -12.08 9.63 -8.83
N SER A 642 -11.23 9.46 -7.82
CA SER A 642 -11.52 9.62 -6.38
C SER A 642 -11.71 11.09 -5.95
N THR A 643 -12.36 11.90 -6.80
CA THR A 643 -12.74 13.29 -6.51
C THR A 643 -13.82 13.36 -5.43
N GLN A 644 -13.39 13.27 -4.17
CA GLN A 644 -14.24 13.44 -3.00
C GLN A 644 -14.75 14.88 -2.93
N LYS A 645 -15.85 15.15 -3.64
CA LYS A 645 -16.57 16.42 -3.62
C LYS A 645 -17.15 16.64 -2.23
N LEU A 646 -16.38 17.29 -1.35
CA LEU A 646 -16.94 17.89 -0.13
C LEU A 646 -18.14 18.76 -0.55
N GLY A 647 -19.32 18.41 -0.04
CA GLY A 647 -20.50 19.24 -0.24
C GLY A 647 -20.22 20.65 0.25
N LYS A 648 -20.65 21.67 -0.51
CA LYS A 648 -20.37 23.08 -0.20
C LYS A 648 -20.68 23.36 1.28
N LEU A 649 -19.64 23.68 2.06
CA LEU A 649 -19.80 24.22 3.40
C LEU A 649 -20.73 25.43 3.28
N LYS A 650 -21.83 25.45 4.06
CA LYS A 650 -22.65 26.66 4.18
C LYS A 650 -21.75 27.73 4.76
N THR A 651 -21.59 28.83 4.03
CA THR A 651 -20.94 30.04 4.55
C THR A 651 -21.63 30.44 5.85
N PRO A 652 -20.90 30.68 6.95
CA PRO A 652 -21.49 31.33 8.12
C PRO A 652 -22.11 32.67 7.68
N ALA A 653 -23.30 32.99 8.19
CA ALA A 653 -23.82 34.33 8.03
C ALA A 653 -22.89 35.32 8.77
N PRO A 654 -22.67 36.54 8.24
CA PRO A 654 -21.98 37.57 9.01
C PRO A 654 -22.76 37.86 10.29
N ALA A 655 -22.05 38.09 11.39
CA ALA A 655 -22.68 38.52 12.63
C ALA A 655 -23.33 39.90 12.42
N ALA A 656 -24.56 40.06 12.92
CA ALA A 656 -25.21 41.36 12.97
C ALA A 656 -24.84 42.06 14.28
N ASP A 657 -24.47 43.34 14.20
CA ASP A 657 -24.38 44.21 15.36
C ASP A 657 -25.79 44.55 15.85
N GLU A 658 -26.18 43.99 17.00
CA GLU A 658 -27.27 44.53 17.82
C GLU A 658 -26.74 44.83 19.23
N ALA A 659 -26.44 46.10 19.47
CA ALA A 659 -26.14 46.59 20.80
C ALA A 659 -27.42 46.67 21.64
N VAL A 660 -27.45 46.01 22.79
CA VAL A 660 -28.58 46.03 23.72
C VAL A 660 -28.15 46.65 25.04
N GLU A 661 -28.47 47.93 25.25
CA GLU A 661 -28.42 48.54 26.58
C GLU A 661 -29.58 48.04 27.47
N PRO A 662 -29.37 47.91 28.79
CA PRO A 662 -30.35 47.30 29.68
C PRO A 662 -31.48 48.27 30.09
N LYS A 663 -32.69 47.74 30.25
CA LYS A 663 -33.75 48.38 31.04
C LYS A 663 -34.20 47.46 32.17
N ALA A 664 -34.07 47.94 33.40
CA ALA A 664 -34.50 47.24 34.60
C ALA A 664 -35.90 47.70 35.05
N GLN A 665 -36.71 46.74 35.51
CA GLN A 665 -37.89 46.86 36.40
C GLN A 665 -38.50 45.44 36.51
N ARG A 666 -38.87 44.92 37.69
CA ARG A 666 -38.81 45.44 39.07
C ARG A 666 -38.11 44.44 39.98
#